data_AF-A0A8S0W5I5-F1
#
_entry.id   AF-A0A8S0W5I5-F1
#
_cell.length_a   1.000
_cell.length_b   1.000
_cell.length_c   1.000
_cell.angle_alpha   90.00
_cell.angle_beta   90.00
_cell.angle_gamma   90.00
#
_symmetry.space_group_name_H-M   'P 1'
#
loop_
_entity.id
_entity.type
_entity.pdbx_description
1 polymer ?
#
loop_
_entity_poly.entity_id
_entity_poly.type
_entity_poly.pdbx_seq_one_letter_code
_entity_poly.pdbx_strand_id
1 'polypeptide(L)'
;MPSTFFGLQIAANALAAQQAAVDVTGHNIANASNAAYTRELPNFVAATPYTFPSAGHYLTLGEGVNIGSVTRARDAFVDAQYRNQNSLLSYWTQQQDGLNKIQGIMNEPSDSSLASTLNTFWSDWSTLANNAQNSAARTTVQQQSVTLAEMFNQMSSQISALQTSYESAVSTGVAQVNSIAEQVSQLNVQINKAEAGGSNPNDLLDRRDALVDQLSQYYQVSVVQTQQGAVTHYEVQIGGKDLVNGANYNTLAFNPAANADVNWTGGKPVLAQDVSWASVTTPGGPAQPAVNAAVGSGDGSGGDTGSIKGNLDNLTKLAGLQKKYDDMAQGIADAVNQLQNQGIDMYGQAGGSGQSFFTYNTAASSQYSSQGAAASLQVNGSILHDPNKIAAADPSGGEITAGTASLQVGTTAYSVNVTAGETLASVLNALQKQVPGAFTYTISGNQVTINNTTDTTTPPSPQSISFGTGDTSNLWQIAGLQTVPPAPPASSVAPGHSAAGTITVAPSDIQSNGANAQSIADLQNSWSPLQFAGNTPVLPGGAAANSGNPVFAAVSVSDYYGALVSGIGVDGQQANNMETNQQTLVNSLSNQRQSVSGVSLDQEMTNMITYQKSYTAAARVVTMMDDMLNTLVTGMGITR
;
A
#
# COMPACT_ATOMS: atom_id res chain seq x y z
N MET A 1 41.78 -42.58 59.19
CA MET A 1 40.39 -42.59 59.69
C MET A 1 39.71 -41.34 59.16
N PRO A 2 38.49 -41.43 58.60
CA PRO A 2 37.75 -40.22 58.26
C PRO A 2 37.57 -39.38 59.53
N SER A 3 37.74 -38.06 59.39
CA SER A 3 37.57 -37.11 60.48
C SER A 3 36.15 -37.20 61.06
N THR A 4 35.98 -37.09 62.38
CA THR A 4 34.66 -36.95 63.03
C THR A 4 33.88 -35.74 62.50
N PHE A 5 34.57 -34.79 61.86
CA PHE A 5 34.00 -33.62 61.20
C PHE A 5 33.43 -33.89 59.80
N PHE A 6 33.58 -35.11 59.24
CA PHE A 6 33.03 -35.46 57.92
C PHE A 6 31.49 -35.38 57.89
N GLY A 7 30.82 -35.78 58.97
CA GLY A 7 29.37 -35.63 59.11
C GLY A 7 28.93 -34.16 59.18
N LEU A 8 29.74 -33.30 59.81
CA LEU A 8 29.50 -31.86 59.88
C LEU A 8 29.63 -31.21 58.50
N GLN A 9 30.61 -31.64 57.71
CA GLN A 9 30.81 -31.16 56.33
C GLN A 9 29.61 -31.48 55.44
N ILE A 10 29.08 -32.71 55.51
CA ILE A 10 27.86 -33.11 54.77
C ILE A 10 26.67 -32.24 55.18
N ALA A 11 26.49 -32.04 56.49
CA ALA A 11 25.38 -31.24 57.02
C ALA A 11 25.51 -29.75 56.64
N ALA A 12 26.73 -29.20 56.66
CA ALA A 12 27.02 -27.82 56.23
C ALA A 12 26.76 -27.62 54.73
N ASN A 13 27.23 -28.54 53.88
CA ASN A 13 26.98 -28.53 52.44
C ASN A 13 25.47 -28.63 52.13
N ALA A 14 24.76 -29.52 52.82
CA ALA A 14 23.31 -29.64 52.69
C ALA A 14 22.58 -28.35 53.13
N LEU A 15 22.98 -27.74 54.24
CA LEU A 15 22.37 -26.51 54.75
C LEU A 15 22.57 -25.35 53.78
N ALA A 16 23.78 -25.18 53.24
CA ALA A 16 24.08 -24.16 52.23
C ALA A 16 23.29 -24.38 50.93
N ALA A 17 23.22 -25.62 50.44
CA ALA A 17 22.49 -25.94 49.22
C ALA A 17 20.98 -25.71 49.38
N GLN A 18 20.40 -26.07 50.54
CA GLN A 18 18.97 -25.85 50.78
C GLN A 18 18.64 -24.37 50.99
N GLN A 19 19.53 -23.58 51.63
CA GLN A 19 19.35 -22.13 51.75
C GLN A 19 19.29 -21.47 50.37
N ALA A 20 20.24 -21.79 49.50
CA ALA A 20 20.27 -21.21 48.16
C ALA A 20 19.04 -21.65 47.32
N ALA A 21 18.53 -22.86 47.52
CA ALA A 21 17.28 -23.29 46.89
C ALA A 21 16.04 -22.52 47.41
N VAL A 22 16.01 -22.19 48.71
CA VAL A 22 14.99 -21.28 49.27
C VAL A 22 15.10 -19.89 48.64
N ASP A 23 16.31 -19.37 48.47
CA ASP A 23 16.54 -18.05 47.89
C ASP A 23 16.09 -18.01 46.40
N VAL A 24 16.43 -19.02 45.60
CA VAL A 24 15.97 -19.14 44.20
C VAL A 24 14.44 -19.24 44.12
N THR A 25 13.83 -20.03 45.00
CA THR A 25 12.36 -20.14 45.06
C THR A 25 11.71 -18.82 45.47
N GLY A 26 12.31 -18.10 46.42
CA GLY A 26 11.89 -16.76 46.82
C GLY A 26 12.01 -15.76 45.67
N HIS A 27 13.08 -15.85 44.88
CA HIS A 27 13.28 -15.05 43.69
C HIS A 27 12.23 -15.33 42.61
N ASN A 28 11.91 -16.60 42.36
CA ASN A 28 10.82 -17.00 41.46
C ASN A 28 9.47 -16.41 41.91
N ILE A 29 9.12 -16.56 43.19
CA ILE A 29 7.86 -16.05 43.75
C ILE A 29 7.78 -14.52 43.63
N ALA A 30 8.86 -13.82 43.96
CA ALA A 30 8.93 -12.37 43.87
C ALA A 30 8.73 -11.86 42.43
N ASN A 31 9.19 -12.61 41.44
CA ASN A 31 9.08 -12.29 40.02
C ASN A 31 7.91 -12.98 39.30
N ALA A 32 7.02 -13.66 40.02
CA ALA A 32 5.94 -14.45 39.40
C ALA A 32 4.97 -13.63 38.54
N SER A 33 4.86 -12.32 38.79
CA SER A 33 4.02 -11.40 38.00
C SER A 33 4.76 -10.77 36.81
N ASN A 34 6.07 -10.95 36.69
CA ASN A 34 6.85 -10.41 35.59
C ASN A 34 6.80 -11.37 34.39
N ALA A 35 6.15 -10.95 33.31
CA ALA A 35 6.01 -11.77 32.10
C ALA A 35 7.34 -12.07 31.37
N ALA A 36 8.37 -11.25 31.58
CA ALA A 36 9.69 -11.45 30.97
C ALA A 36 10.62 -12.36 31.81
N TYR A 37 10.20 -12.72 33.02
CA TYR A 37 10.98 -13.54 33.93
C TYR A 37 10.86 -15.03 33.57
N THR A 38 12.00 -15.73 33.51
CA THR A 38 12.05 -17.17 33.32
C THR A 38 12.25 -17.87 34.67
N ARG A 39 11.40 -18.85 34.99
CA ARG A 39 11.58 -19.67 36.20
C ARG A 39 13.00 -20.24 36.28
N GLU A 40 13.61 -20.06 37.44
CA GLU A 40 14.94 -20.58 37.76
C GLU A 40 14.86 -21.91 38.50
N LEU A 41 15.77 -22.83 38.16
CA LEU A 41 15.87 -24.15 38.77
C LEU A 41 17.24 -24.31 39.45
N PRO A 42 17.29 -24.58 40.77
CA PRO A 42 18.53 -24.92 41.44
C PRO A 42 18.99 -26.33 41.04
N ASN A 43 20.16 -26.44 40.40
CA ASN A 43 20.72 -27.74 40.02
C ASN A 43 21.59 -28.31 41.16
N PHE A 44 21.08 -29.34 41.83
CA PHE A 44 21.80 -30.05 42.89
C PHE A 44 22.79 -31.06 42.30
N VAL A 45 24.07 -30.90 42.62
CA VAL A 45 25.14 -31.82 42.22
C VAL A 45 25.79 -32.43 43.46
N ALA A 46 26.25 -33.68 43.34
CA ALA A 46 27.03 -34.30 44.40
C ALA A 46 28.32 -33.50 44.63
N ALA A 47 28.63 -33.18 45.89
CA ALA A 47 29.88 -32.53 46.24
C ALA A 47 31.07 -33.42 45.85
N THR A 48 32.21 -32.81 45.51
CA THR A 48 33.43 -33.55 45.14
C THR A 48 33.79 -34.53 46.26
N PRO A 49 33.87 -35.84 45.99
CA PRO A 49 33.99 -36.81 47.06
C PRO A 49 35.41 -36.81 47.64
N TYR A 50 35.48 -37.03 48.95
CA TYR A 50 36.75 -37.14 49.66
C TYR A 50 37.35 -38.52 49.42
N THR A 51 38.50 -38.57 48.72
CA THR A 51 39.26 -39.79 48.48
C THR A 51 40.45 -39.87 49.43
N PHE A 52 40.59 -40.98 50.15
CA PHE A 52 41.77 -41.23 50.98
C PHE A 52 42.33 -42.64 50.78
N PRO A 53 43.66 -42.82 50.93
CA PRO A 53 44.27 -44.15 50.87
C PRO A 53 43.90 -44.99 52.10
N SER A 54 43.48 -46.24 51.89
CA SER A 54 43.16 -47.20 52.94
C SER A 54 43.57 -48.62 52.52
N ALA A 55 44.52 -49.22 53.24
CA ALA A 55 44.94 -50.63 53.09
C ALA A 55 45.14 -51.12 51.63
N GLY A 56 45.90 -50.37 50.82
CA GLY A 56 46.22 -50.74 49.42
C GLY A 56 45.16 -50.38 48.38
N HIS A 57 44.03 -49.78 48.79
CA HIS A 57 42.98 -49.28 47.92
C HIS A 57 42.63 -47.81 48.24
N TYR A 58 41.99 -47.11 47.31
CA TYR A 58 41.43 -45.78 47.56
C TYR A 58 39.97 -45.93 48.00
N LEU A 59 39.59 -45.35 49.13
CA LEU A 59 38.19 -45.27 49.57
C LEU A 59 37.65 -43.87 49.27
N THR A 60 36.48 -43.80 48.67
CA THR A 60 35.82 -42.56 48.24
C THR A 60 34.55 -42.37 49.08
N LEU A 61 34.47 -41.25 49.82
CA LEU A 61 33.28 -40.88 50.59
C LEU A 61 32.62 -39.63 49.98
N GLY A 62 31.30 -39.63 49.84
CA GLY A 62 30.56 -38.47 49.33
C GLY A 62 30.41 -37.37 50.38
N GLU A 63 30.69 -36.12 50.02
CA GLU A 63 30.59 -34.95 50.91
C GLU A 63 29.20 -34.29 50.92
N GLY A 64 28.16 -35.00 50.49
CA GLY A 64 26.80 -34.48 50.40
C GLY A 64 26.52 -33.80 49.06
N VAL A 65 25.80 -32.68 49.09
CA VAL A 65 25.28 -31.99 47.91
C VAL A 65 25.70 -30.52 47.90
N ASN A 66 25.94 -29.97 46.71
CA ASN A 66 26.14 -28.54 46.48
C ASN A 66 25.21 -28.09 45.33
N ILE A 67 24.94 -26.80 45.21
CA ILE A 67 24.33 -26.25 43.99
C ILE A 67 25.44 -26.07 42.95
N GLY A 68 25.31 -26.80 41.84
CA GLY A 68 26.25 -26.68 40.72
C GLY A 68 26.03 -25.39 39.92
N SER A 69 24.76 -25.05 39.67
CA SER A 69 24.36 -23.84 38.95
C SER A 69 22.88 -23.56 39.15
N VAL A 70 22.46 -22.30 38.99
CA VAL A 70 21.05 -21.94 38.78
C VAL A 70 20.82 -21.83 37.28
N THR A 71 19.89 -22.61 36.75
CA THR A 71 19.59 -22.68 35.30
C THR A 71 18.18 -22.21 35.00
N ARG A 72 17.97 -21.60 33.84
CA ARG A 72 16.66 -21.13 33.38
C ARG A 72 15.84 -22.28 32.79
N ALA A 73 14.58 -22.41 33.19
CA ALA A 73 13.64 -23.37 32.61
C ALA A 73 13.09 -22.83 31.28
N ARG A 74 13.82 -23.02 30.18
CA ARG A 74 13.45 -22.46 28.87
C ARG A 74 13.65 -23.47 27.74
N ASP A 75 12.83 -23.34 26.70
CA ASP A 75 12.95 -24.10 25.46
C ASP A 75 13.30 -23.17 24.30
N ALA A 76 14.54 -23.27 23.82
CA ALA A 76 15.06 -22.43 22.74
C ALA A 76 14.34 -22.65 21.40
N PHE A 77 13.79 -23.84 21.15
CA PHE A 77 13.04 -24.12 19.92
C PHE A 77 11.69 -23.42 19.94
N VAL A 78 10.97 -23.47 21.07
CA VAL A 78 9.68 -22.78 21.22
C VAL A 78 9.87 -21.27 21.17
N ASP A 79 10.95 -20.74 21.76
CA ASP A 79 11.28 -19.31 21.66
C ASP A 79 11.52 -18.87 20.20
N ALA A 80 12.29 -19.65 19.44
CA ALA A 80 12.56 -19.34 18.04
C ALA A 80 11.27 -19.34 17.20
N GLN A 81 10.40 -20.33 17.41
CA GLN A 81 9.09 -20.40 16.76
C GLN A 81 8.20 -19.22 17.14
N TYR A 82 8.14 -18.88 18.43
CA TYR A 82 7.36 -17.75 18.94
C TYR A 82 7.77 -16.45 18.26
N ARG A 83 9.07 -16.13 18.21
CA ARG A 83 9.56 -14.91 17.54
C ARG A 83 9.21 -14.87 16.05
N ASN A 84 9.29 -16.03 15.38
CA ASN A 84 8.96 -16.14 13.97
C ASN A 84 7.47 -15.84 13.72
N GLN A 85 6.58 -16.49 14.48
CA GLN A 85 5.13 -16.25 14.39
C GLN A 85 4.73 -14.84 14.85
N ASN A 86 5.41 -14.29 15.85
CA ASN A 86 5.16 -12.93 16.34
C ASN A 86 5.50 -11.86 15.28
N SER A 87 6.56 -12.06 14.50
CA SER A 87 6.88 -11.19 13.36
C SER A 87 5.80 -11.22 12.27
N LEU A 88 5.24 -12.41 12.01
CA LEU A 88 4.17 -12.59 11.03
C LEU A 88 2.85 -11.99 11.53
N LEU A 89 2.51 -12.18 12.80
CA LEU A 89 1.35 -11.54 13.43
C LEU A 89 1.45 -10.02 13.29
N SER A 90 2.60 -9.45 13.68
CA SER A 90 2.84 -8.00 13.60
C SER A 90 2.71 -7.48 12.17
N TYR A 91 3.15 -8.24 11.17
CA TYR A 91 2.95 -7.91 9.75
C TYR A 91 1.46 -7.85 9.39
N TRP A 92 0.69 -8.90 9.66
CA TRP A 92 -0.73 -8.95 9.30
C TRP A 92 -1.57 -7.93 10.06
N THR A 93 -1.26 -7.65 11.33
CA THR A 93 -1.88 -6.56 12.09
C THR A 93 -1.65 -5.20 11.42
N GLN A 94 -0.44 -4.90 10.94
CA GLN A 94 -0.21 -3.66 10.19
C GLN A 94 -0.95 -3.65 8.84
N GLN A 95 -0.98 -4.77 8.13
CA GLN A 95 -1.74 -4.87 6.87
C GLN A 95 -3.24 -4.65 7.10
N GLN A 96 -3.81 -5.23 8.15
CA GLN A 96 -5.21 -5.05 8.51
C GLN A 96 -5.51 -3.61 8.90
N ASP A 97 -4.68 -3.01 9.75
CA ASP A 97 -4.83 -1.60 10.16
C ASP A 97 -4.74 -0.65 8.95
N GLY A 98 -3.79 -0.89 8.04
CA GLY A 98 -3.66 -0.14 6.80
C GLY A 98 -4.87 -0.25 5.89
N LEU A 99 -5.38 -1.46 5.69
CA LEU A 99 -6.56 -1.68 4.86
C LEU A 99 -7.82 -1.10 5.51
N ASN A 100 -7.98 -1.21 6.83
CA ASN A 100 -9.08 -0.56 7.55
C ASN A 100 -9.05 0.96 7.41
N LYS A 101 -7.86 1.59 7.49
CA LYS A 101 -7.71 3.04 7.27
C LYS A 101 -8.01 3.42 5.83
N ILE A 102 -7.57 2.63 4.85
CA ILE A 102 -7.89 2.85 3.43
C ILE A 102 -9.40 2.74 3.20
N GLN A 103 -10.06 1.71 3.75
CA GLN A 103 -11.51 1.55 3.67
C GLN A 103 -12.25 2.73 4.33
N GLY A 104 -11.77 3.20 5.48
CA GLY A 104 -12.30 4.37 6.16
C GLY A 104 -12.15 5.66 5.36
N ILE A 105 -11.03 5.83 4.63
CA ILE A 105 -10.81 6.95 3.70
C ILE A 105 -11.79 6.87 2.52
N MET A 106 -12.01 5.68 1.96
CA MET A 106 -12.94 5.49 0.84
C MET A 106 -14.41 5.69 1.25
N ASN A 107 -14.76 5.44 2.52
CA ASN A 107 -16.08 5.68 3.09
C ASN A 107 -17.24 5.08 2.25
N GLU A 108 -17.10 3.83 1.86
CA GLU A 108 -18.08 3.09 1.06
C GLU A 108 -18.72 1.95 1.89
N PRO A 109 -20.06 1.75 1.83
CA PRO A 109 -21.04 2.53 1.07
C PRO A 109 -21.53 3.79 1.81
N SER A 110 -21.61 4.93 1.12
CA SER A 110 -22.28 6.13 1.63
C SER A 110 -22.90 7.00 0.52
N ASP A 111 -23.88 7.83 0.87
CA ASP A 111 -24.52 8.74 -0.09
C ASP A 111 -23.57 9.85 -0.57
N SER A 112 -22.52 10.15 0.22
CA SER A 112 -21.48 11.14 -0.07
C SER A 112 -20.22 10.52 -0.70
N SER A 113 -20.33 9.32 -1.26
CA SER A 113 -19.18 8.61 -1.79
C SER A 113 -18.79 9.06 -3.21
N LEU A 114 -17.60 8.68 -3.67
CA LEU A 114 -17.15 9.03 -5.01
C LEU A 114 -18.04 8.38 -6.08
N ALA A 115 -18.49 7.15 -5.87
CA ALA A 115 -19.41 6.46 -6.79
C ALA A 115 -20.74 7.21 -6.93
N SER A 116 -21.33 7.64 -5.81
CA SER A 116 -22.58 8.43 -5.80
C SER A 116 -22.40 9.79 -6.51
N THR A 117 -21.27 10.47 -6.22
CA THR A 117 -20.93 11.77 -6.82
C THR A 117 -20.73 11.67 -8.33
N LEU A 118 -20.06 10.60 -8.80
CA LEU A 118 -19.88 10.30 -10.22
C LEU A 118 -21.21 10.00 -10.92
N ASN A 119 -22.08 9.18 -10.32
CA ASN A 119 -23.40 8.87 -10.89
C ASN A 119 -24.25 10.13 -11.03
N THR A 120 -24.24 11.00 -10.02
CA THR A 120 -24.95 12.29 -10.06
C THR A 120 -24.36 13.20 -11.14
N PHE A 121 -23.04 13.28 -11.26
CA PHE A 121 -22.36 14.05 -12.30
C PHE A 121 -22.81 13.64 -13.72
N TRP A 122 -22.81 12.34 -14.04
CA TRP A 122 -23.25 11.87 -15.36
C TRP A 122 -24.76 12.08 -15.59
N SER A 123 -25.57 11.93 -14.54
CA SER A 123 -27.01 12.21 -14.59
C SER A 123 -27.32 13.69 -14.87
N ASP A 124 -26.53 14.61 -14.29
CA ASP A 124 -26.67 16.05 -14.53
C ASP A 124 -26.31 16.42 -15.97
N TRP A 125 -25.27 15.78 -16.54
CA TRP A 125 -24.94 15.92 -17.97
C TRP A 125 -26.04 15.39 -18.89
N SER A 126 -26.66 14.25 -18.56
CA SER A 126 -27.83 13.73 -19.28
C SER A 126 -29.04 14.66 -19.18
N THR A 127 -29.26 15.27 -18.01
CA THR A 127 -30.32 16.27 -17.81
C THR A 127 -30.06 17.53 -18.63
N LEU A 128 -28.80 17.95 -18.73
CA LEU A 128 -28.36 19.06 -19.58
C LEU A 128 -28.52 18.73 -21.07
N ALA A 129 -28.28 17.49 -21.49
CA ALA A 129 -28.50 17.07 -22.88
C ALA A 129 -29.97 17.26 -23.29
N ASN A 130 -30.90 16.87 -22.42
CA ASN A 130 -32.34 17.06 -22.66
C ASN A 130 -32.79 18.53 -22.59
N ASN A 131 -32.01 19.42 -21.96
CA ASN A 131 -32.36 20.83 -21.72
C ASN A 131 -31.20 21.77 -22.04
N ALA A 132 -30.56 21.62 -23.21
CA ALA A 132 -29.29 22.27 -23.50
C ALA A 132 -29.34 23.81 -23.62
N GLN A 133 -30.52 24.42 -23.68
CA GLN A 133 -30.70 25.89 -23.61
C GLN A 133 -30.93 26.41 -22.17
N ASN A 134 -31.14 25.53 -21.19
CA ASN A 134 -31.47 25.93 -19.83
C ASN A 134 -30.21 26.29 -19.03
N SER A 135 -30.05 27.57 -18.71
CA SER A 135 -28.93 28.07 -17.91
C SER A 135 -28.88 27.45 -16.50
N ALA A 136 -30.04 27.15 -15.90
CA ALA A 136 -30.09 26.49 -14.58
C ALA A 136 -29.51 25.06 -14.61
N ALA A 137 -29.76 24.30 -15.68
CA ALA A 137 -29.21 22.96 -15.85
C ALA A 137 -27.67 22.99 -15.98
N ARG A 138 -27.13 24.03 -16.63
CA ARG A 138 -25.68 24.27 -16.73
C ARG A 138 -25.06 24.60 -15.38
N THR A 139 -25.74 25.40 -14.55
CA THR A 139 -25.31 25.69 -13.18
C THR A 139 -25.28 24.43 -12.31
N THR A 140 -26.27 23.53 -12.46
CA THR A 140 -26.25 22.25 -11.73
C THR A 140 -25.03 21.40 -12.11
N VAL A 141 -24.76 21.22 -13.40
CA VAL A 141 -23.57 20.50 -13.89
C VAL A 141 -22.28 21.13 -13.36
N GLN A 142 -22.18 22.47 -13.41
CA GLN A 142 -21.04 23.20 -12.87
C GLN A 142 -20.82 22.92 -11.38
N GLN A 143 -21.86 23.04 -10.56
CA GLN A 143 -21.77 22.82 -9.11
C GLN A 143 -21.36 21.38 -8.79
N GLN A 144 -21.96 20.40 -9.49
CA GLN A 144 -21.62 19.00 -9.30
C GLN A 144 -20.19 18.68 -9.75
N SER A 145 -19.69 19.37 -10.79
CA SER A 145 -18.30 19.26 -11.23
C SER A 145 -17.31 19.79 -10.20
N VAL A 146 -17.67 20.86 -9.48
CA VAL A 146 -16.87 21.38 -8.36
C VAL A 146 -16.84 20.37 -7.22
N THR A 147 -18.00 19.84 -6.82
CA THR A 147 -18.09 18.81 -5.77
C THR A 147 -17.30 17.55 -6.12
N LEU A 148 -17.33 17.10 -7.39
CA LEU A 148 -16.52 15.98 -7.85
C LEU A 148 -15.01 16.29 -7.73
N ALA A 149 -14.58 17.47 -8.16
CA ALA A 149 -13.18 17.89 -8.06
C ALA A 149 -12.70 17.97 -6.60
N GLU A 150 -13.51 18.57 -5.71
CA GLU A 150 -13.23 18.63 -4.28
C GLU A 150 -13.10 17.24 -3.65
N MET A 151 -13.96 16.29 -4.04
CA MET A 151 -13.90 14.90 -3.56
C MET A 151 -12.58 14.22 -3.95
N PHE A 152 -12.14 14.38 -5.21
CA PHE A 152 -10.82 13.88 -5.64
C PHE A 152 -9.67 14.51 -4.87
N ASN A 153 -9.72 15.84 -4.67
CA ASN A 153 -8.68 16.56 -3.92
C ASN A 153 -8.63 16.10 -2.45
N GLN A 154 -9.79 15.96 -1.80
CA GLN A 154 -9.90 15.50 -0.42
C GLN A 154 -9.36 14.07 -0.26
N MET A 155 -9.74 13.16 -1.16
CA MET A 155 -9.27 11.78 -1.17
C MET A 155 -7.75 11.71 -1.33
N SER A 156 -7.19 12.45 -2.29
CA SER A 156 -5.75 12.52 -2.52
C SER A 156 -5.00 13.10 -1.31
N SER A 157 -5.56 14.11 -0.66
CA SER A 157 -5.02 14.71 0.56
C SER A 157 -5.01 13.71 1.73
N GLN A 158 -6.09 12.96 1.93
CA GLN A 158 -6.19 11.92 2.96
C GLN A 158 -5.19 10.78 2.71
N ILE A 159 -5.02 10.33 1.47
CA ILE A 159 -4.02 9.33 1.10
C ILE A 159 -2.60 9.84 1.39
N SER A 160 -2.29 11.08 1.00
CA SER A 160 -0.97 11.69 1.22
C SER A 160 -0.66 11.91 2.71
N ALA A 161 -1.67 12.28 3.51
CA ALA A 161 -1.54 12.39 4.96
C ALA A 161 -1.26 11.02 5.60
N LEU A 162 -1.92 9.97 5.11
CA LEU A 162 -1.71 8.60 5.58
C LEU A 162 -0.30 8.09 5.19
N GLN A 163 0.18 8.40 3.98
CA GLN A 163 1.56 8.10 3.57
C GLN A 163 2.58 8.75 4.52
N THR A 164 2.46 10.05 4.77
CA THR A 164 3.34 10.77 5.72
C THR A 164 3.29 10.15 7.13
N SER A 165 2.10 9.73 7.58
CA SER A 165 1.94 9.07 8.87
C SER A 165 2.67 7.73 8.93
N TYR A 166 2.60 6.92 7.87
CA TYR A 166 3.34 5.65 7.78
C TYR A 166 4.84 5.84 7.66
N GLU A 167 5.31 6.85 6.92
CA GLU A 167 6.74 7.19 6.84
C GLU A 167 7.30 7.54 8.23
N SER A 168 6.55 8.35 9.00
CA SER A 168 6.91 8.68 10.39
C SER A 168 6.89 7.45 11.30
N ALA A 169 5.93 6.54 11.13
CA ALA A 169 5.85 5.29 11.87
C ALA A 169 7.03 4.36 11.56
N VAL A 170 7.43 4.24 10.28
CA VAL A 170 8.61 3.47 9.86
C VAL A 170 9.88 4.08 10.43
N SER A 171 10.04 5.41 10.35
CA SER A 171 11.19 6.11 10.92
C SER A 171 11.31 5.89 12.43
N THR A 172 10.19 5.94 13.15
CA THR A 172 10.15 5.69 14.61
C THR A 172 10.46 4.23 14.91
N GLY A 173 9.93 3.29 14.13
CA GLY A 173 10.22 1.86 14.25
C GLY A 173 11.71 1.55 14.04
N VAL A 174 12.33 2.13 13.01
CA VAL A 174 13.77 1.99 12.74
C VAL A 174 14.61 2.55 13.89
N ALA A 175 14.24 3.71 14.44
CA ALA A 175 14.92 4.26 15.61
C ALA A 175 14.82 3.33 16.83
N GLN A 176 13.66 2.70 17.05
CA GLN A 176 13.46 1.74 18.13
C GLN A 176 14.28 0.46 17.93
N VAL A 177 14.37 -0.05 16.70
CA VAL A 177 15.24 -1.19 16.36
C VAL A 177 16.72 -0.87 16.69
N ASN A 178 17.19 0.32 16.33
CA ASN A 178 18.55 0.76 16.63
C ASN A 178 18.81 0.85 18.15
N SER A 179 17.86 1.40 18.90
CA SER A 179 17.94 1.46 20.37
C SER A 179 17.98 0.07 21.01
N ILE A 180 17.15 -0.86 20.52
CA ILE A 180 17.16 -2.26 20.99
C ILE A 180 18.49 -2.94 20.66
N ALA A 181 19.02 -2.75 19.44
CA ALA A 181 20.31 -3.30 19.02
C ALA A 181 21.47 -2.84 19.93
N GLU A 182 21.48 -1.55 20.28
CA GLU A 182 22.45 -0.99 21.23
C GLU A 182 22.30 -1.59 22.63
N GLN A 183 21.07 -1.70 23.15
CA GLN A 183 20.85 -2.29 24.48
C GLN A 183 21.24 -3.76 24.53
N VAL A 184 20.97 -4.53 23.47
CA VAL A 184 21.37 -5.94 23.35
C VAL A 184 22.90 -6.07 23.29
N SER A 185 23.60 -5.19 22.56
CA SER A 185 25.07 -5.23 22.52
C SER A 185 25.69 -4.91 23.88
N GLN A 186 25.15 -3.93 24.61
CA GLN A 186 25.58 -3.59 25.96
C GLN A 186 25.33 -4.74 26.94
N LEU A 187 24.18 -5.40 26.86
CA LEU A 187 23.88 -6.60 27.66
C LEU A 187 24.83 -7.74 27.33
N ASN A 188 25.16 -7.97 26.06
CA ASN A 188 26.13 -9.00 25.67
C ASN A 188 27.51 -8.74 26.32
N VAL A 189 27.96 -7.49 26.38
CA VAL A 189 29.21 -7.14 27.08
C VAL A 189 29.12 -7.45 28.58
N GLN A 190 28.00 -7.14 29.24
CA GLN A 190 27.80 -7.41 30.67
C GLN A 190 27.71 -8.91 30.96
N ILE A 191 26.98 -9.67 30.14
CA ILE A 191 26.83 -11.12 30.23
C ILE A 191 28.19 -11.79 30.05
N ASN A 192 28.93 -11.44 28.99
CA ASN A 192 30.25 -12.03 28.73
C ASN A 192 31.24 -11.74 29.88
N LYS A 193 31.16 -10.55 30.50
CA LYS A 193 31.98 -10.21 31.67
C LYS A 193 31.60 -11.05 32.91
N ALA A 194 30.32 -11.31 33.12
CA ALA A 194 29.83 -12.14 34.23
C ALA A 194 30.14 -13.63 34.02
N GLU A 195 29.96 -14.15 32.80
CA GLU A 195 30.31 -15.53 32.42
C GLU A 195 31.83 -15.78 32.52
N ALA A 196 32.65 -14.83 32.08
CA ALA A 196 34.11 -14.89 32.25
C ALA A 196 34.54 -14.89 33.73
N GLY A 197 33.71 -14.31 34.61
CA GLY A 197 33.87 -14.35 36.07
C GLY A 197 33.34 -15.63 36.72
N GLY A 198 32.82 -16.59 35.94
CA GLY A 198 32.24 -17.83 36.44
C GLY A 198 30.84 -17.68 37.06
N SER A 199 30.19 -16.52 36.89
CA SER A 199 28.82 -16.26 37.35
C SER A 199 27.81 -16.56 36.24
N ASN A 200 26.57 -16.92 36.61
CA ASN A 200 25.49 -17.17 35.66
C ASN A 200 24.43 -16.05 35.78
N PRO A 201 24.49 -14.99 34.95
CA PRO A 201 23.66 -13.80 35.13
C PRO A 201 22.26 -13.96 34.50
N ASN A 202 21.41 -14.78 35.10
CA ASN A 202 20.09 -15.11 34.55
C ASN A 202 19.20 -13.89 34.29
N ASP A 203 19.20 -12.90 35.17
CA ASP A 203 18.41 -11.66 34.99
C ASP A 203 18.83 -10.87 33.73
N LEU A 204 20.14 -10.83 33.43
CA LEU A 204 20.64 -10.17 32.23
C LEU A 204 20.25 -10.94 30.97
N LEU A 205 20.26 -12.27 31.05
CA LEU A 205 19.83 -13.13 29.95
C LEU A 205 18.33 -12.95 29.66
N ASP A 206 17.50 -12.84 30.70
CA ASP A 206 16.07 -12.60 30.56
C ASP A 206 15.78 -11.21 29.98
N ARG A 207 16.49 -10.17 30.44
CA ARG A 207 16.38 -8.83 29.87
C ARG A 207 16.80 -8.80 28.39
N ARG A 208 17.86 -9.51 28.01
CA ARG A 208 18.29 -9.63 26.61
C ARG A 208 17.22 -10.32 25.77
N ASP A 209 16.67 -11.43 26.27
CA ASP A 209 15.68 -12.19 25.53
C ASP A 209 14.36 -11.41 25.39
N ALA A 210 13.97 -10.62 26.39
CA ALA A 210 12.81 -9.73 26.31
C ALA A 210 12.98 -8.65 25.23
N LEU A 211 14.17 -8.05 25.12
CA LEU A 211 14.50 -7.09 24.06
C LEU A 211 14.46 -7.75 22.67
N VAL A 212 14.91 -8.99 22.54
CA VAL A 212 14.86 -9.73 21.27
C VAL A 212 13.43 -10.16 20.92
N ASP A 213 12.61 -10.48 21.91
CA ASP A 213 11.17 -10.72 21.71
C ASP A 213 10.46 -9.42 21.27
N GLN A 214 10.83 -8.25 21.79
CA GLN A 214 10.37 -6.95 21.27
C GLN A 214 10.86 -6.69 19.84
N LEU A 215 12.12 -7.00 19.54
CA LEU A 215 12.68 -6.85 18.20
C LEU A 215 11.90 -7.69 17.17
N SER A 216 11.43 -8.88 17.57
CA SER A 216 10.62 -9.75 16.72
C SER A 216 9.29 -9.14 16.25
N GLN A 217 8.79 -8.09 16.91
CA GLN A 217 7.60 -7.35 16.47
C GLN A 217 7.90 -6.40 15.30
N TYR A 218 9.14 -5.93 15.19
CA TYR A 218 9.56 -4.99 14.16
C TYR A 218 10.04 -5.69 12.89
N TYR A 219 10.87 -6.73 13.07
CA TYR A 219 11.42 -7.55 12.00
C TYR A 219 11.49 -9.02 12.40
N GLN A 220 11.50 -9.90 11.41
CA GLN A 220 11.89 -11.29 11.65
C GLN A 220 13.35 -11.37 12.10
N VAL A 221 13.55 -11.93 13.30
CA VAL A 221 14.87 -12.12 13.88
C VAL A 221 15.25 -13.59 13.91
N SER A 222 16.47 -13.88 13.48
CA SER A 222 17.13 -15.15 13.73
C SER A 222 18.20 -14.95 14.79
N VAL A 223 18.26 -15.84 15.78
CA VAL A 223 19.26 -15.80 16.83
C VAL A 223 20.15 -17.01 16.70
N VAL A 224 21.46 -16.77 16.63
CA VAL A 224 22.48 -17.81 16.63
C VAL A 224 23.29 -17.68 17.91
N GLN A 225 23.40 -18.78 18.64
CA GLN A 225 24.24 -18.87 19.83
C GLN A 225 25.38 -19.83 19.53
N THR A 226 26.61 -19.35 19.57
CA THR A 226 27.81 -20.18 19.39
C THR A 226 28.62 -20.16 20.67
N GLN A 227 28.93 -21.33 21.23
CA GLN A 227 29.83 -21.41 22.37
C GLN A 227 31.29 -21.35 21.89
N GLN A 228 32.01 -20.31 22.28
CA GLN A 228 33.46 -20.21 22.09
C GLN A 228 34.15 -20.30 23.46
N GLY A 229 34.55 -21.50 23.86
CA GLY A 229 35.17 -21.73 25.17
C GLY A 229 34.18 -21.53 26.31
N ALA A 230 34.48 -20.59 27.22
CA ALA A 230 33.63 -20.27 28.38
C ALA A 230 32.66 -19.10 28.15
N VAL A 231 32.61 -18.54 26.93
CA VAL A 231 31.78 -17.38 26.59
C VAL A 231 30.78 -17.76 25.50
N THR A 232 29.51 -17.37 25.70
CA THR A 232 28.46 -17.55 24.70
C THR A 232 28.45 -16.38 23.72
N HIS A 233 28.86 -16.61 22.47
CA HIS A 233 28.71 -15.61 21.42
C HIS A 233 27.25 -15.56 20.97
N TYR A 234 26.61 -14.40 21.16
CA TYR A 234 25.21 -14.17 20.83
C TYR A 234 25.11 -13.25 19.61
N GLU A 235 24.48 -13.76 18.55
CA GLU A 235 24.32 -13.07 17.29
C GLU A 235 22.84 -12.97 16.93
N VAL A 236 22.40 -11.77 16.56
CA VAL A 236 21.05 -11.49 16.11
C VAL A 236 21.12 -11.05 14.66
N GLN A 237 20.43 -11.77 13.80
CA GLN A 237 20.39 -11.51 12.36
C GLN A 237 18.98 -11.12 11.92
N ILE A 238 18.90 -10.19 10.97
CA ILE A 238 17.70 -9.84 10.22
C ILE A 238 18.01 -10.09 8.74
N GLY A 239 17.19 -10.90 8.06
CA GLY A 239 17.37 -11.23 6.64
C GLY A 239 18.77 -11.72 6.27
N GLY A 240 19.34 -12.60 7.11
CA GLY A 240 20.68 -13.18 6.92
C GLY A 240 21.85 -12.21 7.12
N LYS A 241 21.59 -10.98 7.60
CA LYS A 241 22.63 -10.01 7.98
C LYS A 241 22.59 -9.73 9.48
N ASP A 242 23.77 -9.64 10.09
CA ASP A 242 23.90 -9.41 11.53
C ASP A 242 23.41 -8.01 11.88
N LEU A 243 22.44 -7.92 12.79
CA LEU A 243 22.12 -6.67 13.49
C LEU A 243 23.02 -6.49 14.71
N VAL A 244 23.25 -7.56 15.46
CA VAL A 244 24.15 -7.57 16.62
C VAL A 244 25.08 -8.76 16.50
N ASN A 245 26.38 -8.50 16.59
CA ASN A 245 27.42 -9.51 16.59
C ASN A 245 28.27 -9.34 17.86
N GLY A 246 27.91 -10.07 18.92
CA GLY A 246 28.55 -9.96 20.23
C GLY A 246 28.45 -8.53 20.80
N ALA A 247 29.58 -7.83 20.85
CA ALA A 247 29.69 -6.46 21.38
C ALA A 247 29.42 -5.36 20.34
N ASN A 248 29.38 -5.71 19.05
CA ASN A 248 29.15 -4.75 17.96
C ASN A 248 27.69 -4.79 17.52
N TYR A 249 27.16 -3.65 17.09
CA TYR A 249 25.83 -3.58 16.47
C TYR A 249 25.87 -2.76 15.18
N ASN A 250 24.99 -3.14 14.26
CA ASN A 250 24.71 -2.41 13.04
C ASN A 250 23.47 -1.55 13.25
N THR A 251 23.35 -0.46 12.49
CA THR A 251 22.19 0.40 12.53
C THR A 251 21.38 0.24 11.26
N LEU A 252 20.10 0.56 11.32
CA LEU A 252 19.22 0.65 10.17
C LEU A 252 18.93 2.13 9.91
N ALA A 253 18.81 2.49 8.64
CA ALA A 253 18.41 3.83 8.22
C ALA A 253 17.19 3.71 7.31
N PHE A 254 16.14 4.47 7.63
CA PHE A 254 15.03 4.67 6.72
C PHE A 254 15.44 5.73 5.69
N ASN A 255 15.38 5.38 4.41
CA ASN A 255 15.55 6.34 3.34
C ASN A 255 14.16 6.76 2.84
N PRO A 256 13.59 7.88 3.33
CA PRO A 256 12.37 8.41 2.73
C PRO A 256 12.69 8.76 1.29
N ALA A 257 11.78 8.46 0.36
CA ALA A 257 12.06 8.64 -1.06
C ALA A 257 12.41 10.10 -1.33
N ALA A 258 13.68 10.37 -1.66
CA ALA A 258 14.07 11.61 -2.30
C ALA A 258 13.64 11.52 -3.77
N ASN A 259 12.36 11.75 -4.08
CA ASN A 259 11.82 11.92 -5.44
C ASN A 259 12.55 11.10 -6.53
N ALA A 260 12.67 9.78 -6.36
CA ALA A 260 13.38 8.92 -7.31
C ALA A 260 12.40 7.93 -7.93
N ASP A 261 12.36 7.95 -9.26
CA ASP A 261 11.52 7.17 -10.15
C ASP A 261 11.27 5.73 -9.65
N VAL A 262 10.00 5.39 -9.51
CA VAL A 262 9.55 4.00 -9.40
C VAL A 262 9.82 3.35 -10.77
N ASN A 263 10.97 2.68 -10.90
CA ASN A 263 11.29 1.91 -12.09
C ASN A 263 10.29 0.76 -12.24
N TRP A 264 9.45 0.87 -13.25
CA TRP A 264 8.42 -0.11 -13.58
C TRP A 264 9.03 -1.28 -14.36
N THR A 265 9.85 -2.09 -13.71
CA THR A 265 10.28 -3.38 -14.26
C THR A 265 9.33 -4.48 -13.78
N GLY A 266 8.46 -4.97 -14.68
CA GLY A 266 7.67 -6.18 -14.46
C GLY A 266 6.30 -6.01 -13.79
N GLY A 267 5.68 -4.83 -13.83
CA GLY A 267 4.28 -4.65 -13.41
C GLY A 267 4.04 -4.62 -11.89
N LYS A 268 5.10 -4.51 -11.08
CA LYS A 268 5.01 -4.22 -9.64
C LYS A 268 5.58 -2.82 -9.36
N PRO A 269 4.86 -1.94 -8.65
CA PRO A 269 5.44 -0.68 -8.18
C PRO A 269 6.50 -1.01 -7.12
N VAL A 270 7.76 -0.66 -7.38
CA VAL A 270 8.84 -0.71 -6.39
C VAL A 270 9.08 0.72 -5.94
N LEU A 271 8.60 1.08 -4.76
CA LEU A 271 8.97 2.35 -4.15
C LEU A 271 10.48 2.36 -3.89
N ALA A 272 11.15 3.49 -4.18
CA ALA A 272 12.52 3.75 -3.75
C ALA A 272 12.63 4.02 -2.23
N GLN A 273 11.50 3.92 -1.50
CA GLN A 273 11.47 3.93 -0.04
C GLN A 273 11.87 2.55 0.45
N ASP A 274 12.98 2.49 1.16
CA ASP A 274 13.50 1.25 1.68
C ASP A 274 14.19 1.50 3.03
N VAL A 275 14.21 0.47 3.85
CA VAL A 275 15.06 0.45 5.04
C VAL A 275 16.37 -0.19 4.61
N SER A 276 17.45 0.55 4.74
CA SER A 276 18.78 0.10 4.36
C SER A 276 19.66 -0.11 5.59
N TRP A 277 20.66 -0.99 5.45
CA TRP A 277 21.66 -1.20 6.47
C TRP A 277 22.60 0.01 6.57
N ALA A 278 22.63 0.67 7.71
CA ALA A 278 23.70 1.59 8.07
C ALA A 278 24.83 0.82 8.77
N SER A 279 26.07 1.22 8.50
CA SER A 279 27.27 0.45 8.86
C SER A 279 27.44 0.22 10.36
N VAL A 280 28.35 -0.71 10.69
CA VAL A 280 28.78 -1.09 12.04
C VAL A 280 29.20 0.14 12.87
N THR A 281 28.47 0.39 13.95
CA THR A 281 28.89 1.35 14.98
C THR A 281 29.47 0.57 16.15
N THR A 282 30.73 0.84 16.50
CA THR A 282 31.21 0.55 17.85
C THR A 282 30.40 1.41 18.84
N PRO A 283 30.08 0.93 20.05
CA PRO A 283 29.40 1.76 21.06
C PRO A 283 30.10 3.13 21.21
N GLY A 284 29.39 4.22 20.88
CA GLY A 284 29.91 5.60 20.94
C GLY A 284 30.66 6.14 19.70
N GLY A 285 30.69 5.42 18.57
CA GLY A 285 31.29 5.90 17.31
C GLY A 285 30.36 6.81 16.49
N PRO A 286 30.89 7.68 15.60
CA PRO A 286 30.06 8.49 14.70
C PRO A 286 29.29 7.61 13.71
N ALA A 287 28.04 7.99 13.42
CA ALA A 287 27.21 7.35 12.39
C ALA A 287 27.92 7.42 11.03
N GLN A 288 28.20 6.26 10.43
CA GLN A 288 28.83 6.14 9.13
C GLN A 288 27.76 5.97 8.02
N PRO A 289 28.06 6.31 6.75
CA PRO A 289 27.07 6.41 5.69
C PRO A 289 26.37 5.07 5.39
N ALA A 290 25.09 5.15 5.02
CA ALA A 290 24.25 3.99 4.71
C ALA A 290 24.88 3.10 3.63
N VAL A 291 24.96 1.81 3.91
CA VAL A 291 25.28 0.79 2.91
C VAL A 291 23.95 0.51 2.21
N ASN A 292 23.86 0.81 0.91
CA ASN A 292 22.61 0.82 0.14
C ASN A 292 22.03 -0.59 -0.15
N ALA A 293 22.07 -1.49 0.85
CA ALA A 293 21.49 -2.82 0.81
C ALA A 293 20.16 -2.79 1.58
N ALA A 294 19.08 -3.11 0.87
CA ALA A 294 17.73 -3.30 1.41
C ALA A 294 17.72 -4.30 2.58
N VAL A 295 16.85 -4.06 3.56
CA VAL A 295 16.52 -5.04 4.60
C VAL A 295 15.42 -5.96 4.04
N GLY A 296 15.81 -7.18 3.67
CA GLY A 296 14.94 -8.16 3.01
C GLY A 296 15.14 -8.15 1.49
N SER A 297 15.19 -9.34 0.89
CA SER A 297 15.46 -9.54 -0.54
C SER A 297 14.18 -9.83 -1.36
N GLY A 298 13.01 -9.89 -0.71
CA GLY A 298 11.75 -10.29 -1.35
C GLY A 298 11.74 -11.76 -1.81
N ASP A 299 12.74 -12.54 -1.41
CA ASP A 299 12.95 -13.95 -1.74
C ASP A 299 12.52 -14.88 -0.60
N GLY A 300 11.99 -14.33 0.51
CA GLY A 300 11.56 -15.11 1.67
C GLY A 300 12.72 -15.62 2.54
N SER A 301 13.95 -15.15 2.33
CA SER A 301 15.13 -15.52 3.15
C SER A 301 15.17 -14.83 4.53
N GLY A 302 14.14 -14.04 4.84
CA GLY A 302 13.86 -13.45 6.13
C GLY A 302 14.05 -11.93 6.16
N GLY A 303 13.44 -11.28 7.14
CA GLY A 303 13.34 -9.80 7.18
C GLY A 303 12.18 -9.23 6.35
N ASP A 304 11.48 -10.09 5.58
CA ASP A 304 10.27 -9.76 4.82
C ASP A 304 8.99 -9.73 5.68
N THR A 305 9.11 -9.82 7.00
CA THR A 305 7.99 -9.83 7.95
C THR A 305 8.31 -8.95 9.17
N GLY A 306 7.26 -8.53 9.88
CA GLY A 306 7.30 -7.57 10.97
C GLY A 306 6.49 -6.31 10.68
N SER A 307 6.31 -5.47 11.69
CA SER A 307 5.50 -4.25 11.58
C SER A 307 6.11 -3.21 10.62
N ILE A 308 7.44 -3.10 10.55
CA ILE A 308 8.10 -2.15 9.64
C ILE A 308 7.85 -2.54 8.19
N LYS A 309 7.99 -3.83 7.85
CA LYS A 309 7.69 -4.33 6.51
C LYS A 309 6.21 -4.22 6.15
N GLY A 310 5.31 -4.46 7.12
CA GLY A 310 3.87 -4.23 6.92
C GLY A 310 3.56 -2.77 6.58
N ASN A 311 4.17 -1.82 7.28
CA ASN A 311 4.02 -0.40 6.98
C ASN A 311 4.60 -0.02 5.62
N LEU A 312 5.73 -0.61 5.22
CA LEU A 312 6.35 -0.39 3.91
C LEU A 312 5.49 -0.93 2.75
N ASP A 313 4.87 -2.10 2.93
CA ASP A 313 3.95 -2.67 1.96
C ASP A 313 2.66 -1.83 1.86
N ASN A 314 2.15 -1.33 2.98
CA ASN A 314 1.03 -0.38 3.01
C ASN A 314 1.37 0.92 2.28
N LEU A 315 2.58 1.48 2.45
CA LEU A 315 3.05 2.64 1.69
C LEU A 315 3.05 2.35 0.18
N THR A 316 3.52 1.18 -0.23
CA THR A 316 3.50 0.75 -1.64
C THR A 316 2.07 0.63 -2.18
N LYS A 317 1.16 0.05 -1.40
CA LYS A 317 -0.26 -0.05 -1.75
C LYS A 317 -0.90 1.34 -1.88
N LEU A 318 -0.63 2.24 -0.94
CA LEU A 318 -1.14 3.62 -0.96
C LEU A 318 -0.64 4.40 -2.17
N ALA A 319 0.64 4.27 -2.52
CA ALA A 319 1.19 4.90 -3.72
C ALA A 319 0.55 4.35 -5.01
N GLY A 320 0.32 3.03 -5.08
CA GLY A 320 -0.41 2.41 -6.19
C GLY A 320 -1.86 2.88 -6.27
N LEU A 321 -2.52 3.06 -5.12
CA LEU A 321 -3.89 3.55 -5.02
C LEU A 321 -3.99 5.01 -5.46
N GLN A 322 -3.09 5.87 -4.97
CA GLN A 322 -2.98 7.26 -5.41
C GLN A 322 -2.86 7.38 -6.93
N LYS A 323 -1.95 6.60 -7.54
CA LYS A 323 -1.81 6.57 -9.00
C LYS A 323 -3.12 6.20 -9.70
N LYS A 324 -3.85 5.19 -9.21
CA LYS A 324 -5.14 4.79 -9.80
C LYS A 324 -6.19 5.90 -9.71
N TYR A 325 -6.19 6.69 -8.63
CA TYR A 325 -7.06 7.86 -8.50
C TYR A 325 -6.63 9.01 -9.42
N ASP A 326 -5.33 9.26 -9.55
CA ASP A 326 -4.78 10.26 -10.48
C ASP A 326 -5.10 9.91 -11.93
N ASP A 327 -4.86 8.64 -12.33
CA ASP A 327 -5.19 8.13 -13.66
C ASP A 327 -6.71 8.29 -13.94
N MET A 328 -7.56 8.05 -12.93
CA MET A 328 -9.02 8.22 -13.06
C MET A 328 -9.43 9.68 -13.20
N ALA A 329 -8.92 10.57 -12.35
CA ALA A 329 -9.18 12.00 -12.40
C ALA A 329 -8.72 12.61 -13.73
N GLN A 330 -7.52 12.24 -14.18
CA GLN A 330 -6.97 12.66 -15.47
C GLN A 330 -7.83 12.14 -16.63
N GLY A 331 -8.17 10.85 -16.63
CA GLY A 331 -8.97 10.25 -17.69
C GLY A 331 -10.36 10.88 -17.83
N ILE A 332 -11.00 11.23 -16.72
CA ILE A 332 -12.28 11.97 -16.75
C ILE A 332 -12.07 13.39 -17.25
N ALA A 333 -11.07 14.10 -16.72
CA ALA A 333 -10.79 15.48 -17.09
C ALA A 333 -10.49 15.62 -18.60
N ASP A 334 -9.62 14.77 -19.14
CA ASP A 334 -9.22 14.80 -20.54
C ASP A 334 -10.37 14.43 -21.48
N ALA A 335 -11.16 13.41 -21.15
CA ALA A 335 -12.31 13.02 -21.95
C ALA A 335 -13.39 14.12 -22.01
N VAL A 336 -13.70 14.74 -20.87
CA VAL A 336 -14.64 15.86 -20.80
C VAL A 336 -14.08 17.08 -21.52
N ASN A 337 -12.78 17.39 -21.35
CA ASN A 337 -12.12 18.49 -22.04
C ASN A 337 -12.14 18.33 -23.57
N GLN A 338 -11.91 17.10 -24.05
CA GLN A 338 -11.92 16.80 -25.48
C GLN A 338 -13.30 17.05 -26.09
N LEU A 339 -14.37 16.52 -25.46
CA LEU A 339 -15.75 16.73 -25.93
C LEU A 339 -16.19 18.19 -25.76
N GLN A 340 -15.81 18.84 -24.66
CA GLN A 340 -16.06 20.27 -24.46
C GLN A 340 -15.45 21.12 -25.59
N ASN A 341 -14.24 20.79 -26.05
CA ASN A 341 -13.58 21.51 -27.15
C ASN A 341 -14.22 21.26 -28.52
N GLN A 342 -14.92 20.13 -28.70
CA GLN A 342 -15.64 19.80 -29.93
C GLN A 342 -17.04 20.42 -29.98
N GLY A 343 -17.64 20.71 -28.83
CA GLY A 343 -18.98 21.29 -28.74
C GLY A 343 -19.04 22.79 -29.01
N ILE A 344 -20.26 23.32 -29.03
CA ILE A 344 -20.58 24.75 -29.13
C ILE A 344 -21.25 25.21 -27.82
N ASP A 345 -20.82 26.37 -27.32
CA ASP A 345 -21.39 27.02 -26.14
C ASP A 345 -22.70 27.78 -26.44
N MET A 346 -23.34 28.36 -25.41
CA MET A 346 -24.59 29.11 -25.60
C MET A 346 -24.42 30.39 -26.44
N TYR A 347 -23.19 30.86 -26.62
CA TYR A 347 -22.86 32.05 -27.41
C TYR A 347 -22.52 31.70 -28.87
N GLY A 348 -22.62 30.43 -29.26
CA GLY A 348 -22.31 29.98 -30.62
C GLY A 348 -20.81 29.87 -30.90
N GLN A 349 -19.96 29.85 -29.87
CA GLN A 349 -18.52 29.67 -30.03
C GLN A 349 -18.14 28.19 -29.91
N ALA A 350 -17.39 27.70 -30.90
CA ALA A 350 -16.78 26.38 -30.84
C ALA A 350 -15.81 26.32 -29.65
N GLY A 351 -16.01 25.32 -28.79
CA GLY A 351 -15.17 25.00 -27.65
C GLY A 351 -14.92 26.18 -26.71
N GLY A 352 -15.93 27.01 -26.40
CA GLY A 352 -15.83 28.09 -25.40
C GLY A 352 -14.48 28.80 -25.40
N SER A 353 -14.10 29.41 -26.54
CA SER A 353 -12.84 30.17 -26.68
C SER A 353 -11.53 29.38 -26.45
N GLY A 354 -11.51 28.05 -26.65
CA GLY A 354 -10.31 27.21 -26.47
C GLY A 354 -9.99 26.88 -25.01
N GLN A 355 -11.00 26.85 -24.15
CA GLN A 355 -10.83 26.63 -22.71
C GLN A 355 -11.26 25.21 -22.30
N SER A 356 -10.34 24.47 -21.70
CA SER A 356 -10.62 23.18 -21.05
C SER A 356 -11.68 23.33 -19.93
N PHE A 357 -12.56 22.34 -19.80
CA PHE A 357 -13.57 22.26 -18.74
C PHE A 357 -12.93 22.08 -17.36
N PHE A 358 -12.04 21.10 -17.24
CA PHE A 358 -11.22 20.83 -16.08
C PHE A 358 -9.77 21.27 -16.31
N THR A 359 -9.17 21.83 -15.28
CA THR A 359 -7.74 22.15 -15.20
C THR A 359 -7.11 21.33 -14.08
N TYR A 360 -5.93 20.78 -14.32
CA TYR A 360 -5.17 20.04 -13.32
C TYR A 360 -3.66 20.19 -13.62
N ASN A 361 -2.81 19.89 -12.63
CA ASN A 361 -1.37 19.98 -12.79
C ASN A 361 -0.84 18.79 -13.62
N THR A 362 -0.40 19.05 -14.84
CA THR A 362 0.17 18.04 -15.76
C THR A 362 1.64 17.72 -15.47
N ALA A 363 2.37 18.52 -14.68
CA ALA A 363 3.78 18.28 -14.35
C ALA A 363 4.00 17.04 -13.47
N ALA A 364 2.92 16.50 -12.92
CA ALA A 364 2.88 15.36 -12.02
C ALA A 364 2.36 14.05 -12.67
N SER A 365 1.84 14.10 -13.90
CA SER A 365 1.16 12.95 -14.54
C SER A 365 2.09 11.81 -14.99
N SER A 366 3.40 12.07 -15.03
CA SER A 366 4.42 11.08 -15.44
C SER A 366 5.09 10.37 -14.26
N GLN A 367 4.80 10.76 -13.01
CA GLN A 367 5.50 10.28 -11.81
C GLN A 367 4.58 10.10 -10.60
N TYR A 368 4.93 9.19 -9.70
CA TYR A 368 4.29 9.02 -8.39
C TYR A 368 4.56 10.28 -7.56
N SER A 369 3.61 11.21 -7.52
CA SER A 369 3.77 12.44 -6.76
C SER A 369 2.52 12.79 -5.98
N SER A 370 2.72 13.37 -4.80
CA SER A 370 1.68 13.94 -3.93
C SER A 370 0.97 15.16 -4.54
N GLN A 371 1.29 15.53 -5.78
CA GLN A 371 0.75 16.66 -6.53
C GLN A 371 0.11 16.23 -7.87
N GLY A 372 -0.36 14.98 -7.95
CA GLY A 372 -1.02 14.40 -9.11
C GLY A 372 -2.30 15.12 -9.58
N ALA A 373 -2.86 14.63 -10.68
CA ALA A 373 -4.05 15.19 -11.30
C ALA A 373 -5.26 15.19 -10.34
N ALA A 374 -5.41 14.18 -9.48
CA ALA A 374 -6.51 14.12 -8.50
C ALA A 374 -6.36 15.15 -7.39
N ALA A 375 -5.13 15.52 -7.01
CA ALA A 375 -4.86 16.52 -5.97
C ALA A 375 -5.12 17.97 -6.43
N SER A 376 -5.07 18.20 -7.75
CA SER A 376 -5.09 19.54 -8.35
C SER A 376 -6.25 19.76 -9.32
N LEU A 377 -7.15 18.78 -9.46
CA LEU A 377 -8.32 18.86 -10.31
C LEU A 377 -9.22 20.02 -9.87
N GLN A 378 -9.51 20.93 -10.80
CA GLN A 378 -10.40 22.08 -10.59
C GLN A 378 -11.21 22.35 -11.85
N VAL A 379 -12.42 22.89 -11.69
CA VAL A 379 -13.20 23.42 -12.80
C VAL A 379 -12.59 24.76 -13.24
N ASN A 380 -12.46 24.97 -14.55
CA ASN A 380 -11.89 26.19 -15.09
C ASN A 380 -12.61 27.44 -14.56
N GLY A 381 -11.86 28.41 -14.05
CA GLY A 381 -12.41 29.63 -13.46
C GLY A 381 -13.34 30.40 -14.41
N SER A 382 -13.15 30.30 -15.72
CA SER A 382 -14.04 30.94 -16.69
C SER A 382 -15.42 30.29 -16.80
N ILE A 383 -15.49 28.97 -16.62
CA ILE A 383 -16.74 28.22 -16.52
C ILE A 383 -17.38 28.47 -15.15
N LEU A 384 -16.56 28.65 -14.10
CA LEU A 384 -17.04 29.00 -12.75
C LEU A 384 -17.79 30.35 -12.73
N HIS A 385 -17.30 31.35 -13.47
CA HIS A 385 -17.92 32.67 -13.52
C HIS A 385 -19.10 32.75 -14.51
N ASP A 386 -19.12 31.90 -15.54
CA ASP A 386 -20.21 31.86 -16.53
C ASP A 386 -20.53 30.42 -16.97
N PRO A 387 -21.60 29.80 -16.41
CA PRO A 387 -22.04 28.45 -16.77
C PRO A 387 -22.48 28.31 -18.24
N ASN A 388 -22.79 29.42 -18.91
CA ASN A 388 -23.25 29.38 -20.30
C ASN A 388 -22.13 29.06 -21.30
N LYS A 389 -20.87 29.10 -20.86
CA LYS A 389 -19.69 28.66 -21.63
C LYS A 389 -19.51 27.14 -21.70
N ILE A 390 -20.32 26.37 -20.97
CA ILE A 390 -20.35 24.92 -21.11
C ILE A 390 -20.80 24.58 -22.55
N ALA A 391 -20.07 23.73 -23.26
CA ALA A 391 -20.36 23.43 -24.64
C ALA A 391 -21.29 22.22 -24.71
N ALA A 392 -22.59 22.44 -24.89
CA ALA A 392 -23.59 21.36 -24.85
C ALA A 392 -24.11 20.94 -26.23
N ALA A 393 -23.93 21.78 -27.25
CA ALA A 393 -24.34 21.48 -28.62
C ALA A 393 -23.18 20.88 -29.42
N ASP A 394 -23.48 20.01 -30.39
CA ASP A 394 -22.48 19.48 -31.33
C ASP A 394 -22.63 20.19 -32.70
N PRO A 395 -21.55 20.74 -33.30
CA PRO A 395 -21.57 21.29 -34.66
C PRO A 395 -22.02 20.27 -35.74
N SER A 396 -21.87 18.98 -35.48
CA SER A 396 -22.11 17.88 -36.41
C SER A 396 -23.55 17.36 -36.39
N GLY A 397 -24.34 17.69 -35.38
CA GLY A 397 -25.64 17.05 -35.12
C GLY A 397 -26.85 17.95 -35.33
N GLY A 398 -26.73 19.06 -36.05
CA GLY A 398 -27.85 19.96 -36.27
C GLY A 398 -28.97 19.28 -37.06
N GLU A 399 -30.17 19.17 -36.49
CA GLU A 399 -31.36 19.15 -37.31
C GLU A 399 -31.36 20.43 -38.17
N ILE A 400 -31.75 20.32 -39.44
CA ILE A 400 -31.90 21.50 -40.30
C ILE A 400 -33.04 22.35 -39.73
N THR A 401 -32.68 23.35 -38.92
CA THR A 401 -33.60 24.43 -38.55
C THR A 401 -34.08 25.09 -39.85
N ALA A 402 -35.38 25.36 -39.95
CA ALA A 402 -35.99 25.86 -41.18
C ALA A 402 -35.18 27.00 -41.81
N GLY A 403 -34.79 26.86 -43.07
CA GLY A 403 -33.82 27.73 -43.73
C GLY A 403 -33.97 27.72 -45.25
N THR A 404 -33.16 28.52 -45.94
CA THR A 404 -33.20 28.58 -47.41
C THR A 404 -31.98 27.84 -47.96
N ALA A 405 -32.17 26.66 -48.56
CA ALA A 405 -31.12 26.01 -49.33
C ALA A 405 -31.03 26.68 -50.70
N SER A 406 -29.85 27.16 -51.11
CA SER A 406 -29.68 27.79 -52.42
C SER A 406 -28.60 27.10 -53.26
N LEU A 407 -28.88 26.94 -54.55
CA LEU A 407 -28.01 26.34 -55.55
C LEU A 407 -27.80 27.36 -56.68
N GLN A 408 -26.56 27.78 -56.90
CA GLN A 408 -26.21 28.56 -58.09
C GLN A 408 -25.85 27.63 -59.25
N VAL A 409 -26.51 27.81 -60.38
CA VAL A 409 -26.17 27.17 -61.66
C VAL A 409 -25.87 28.27 -62.67
N GLY A 410 -24.58 28.44 -63.01
CA GLY A 410 -24.14 29.57 -63.83
C GLY A 410 -24.29 30.91 -63.11
N THR A 411 -25.09 31.83 -63.66
CA THR A 411 -25.39 33.16 -63.07
C THR A 411 -26.73 33.23 -62.33
N THR A 412 -27.49 32.13 -62.30
CA THR A 412 -28.84 32.10 -61.73
C THR A 412 -28.83 31.33 -60.40
N ALA A 413 -29.38 31.95 -59.35
CA ALA A 413 -29.53 31.34 -58.03
C ALA A 413 -30.94 30.76 -57.87
N TYR A 414 -31.00 29.48 -57.52
CA TYR A 414 -32.23 28.75 -57.19
C TYR A 414 -32.29 28.58 -55.69
N SER A 415 -33.45 28.78 -55.08
CA SER A 415 -33.63 28.66 -53.64
C SER A 415 -34.85 27.82 -53.29
N VAL A 416 -34.69 26.94 -52.29
CA VAL A 416 -35.72 26.08 -51.73
C VAL A 416 -35.81 26.40 -50.25
N ASN A 417 -37.02 26.74 -49.79
CA ASN A 417 -37.31 26.82 -48.37
C ASN A 417 -37.35 25.40 -47.81
N VAL A 418 -36.46 25.10 -46.88
CA VAL A 418 -36.42 23.85 -46.13
C VAL A 418 -37.16 24.06 -44.82
N THR A 419 -38.18 23.26 -44.59
CA THR A 419 -38.95 23.27 -43.33
C THR A 419 -38.29 22.33 -42.31
N ALA A 420 -38.43 22.62 -41.02
CA ALA A 420 -37.89 21.74 -39.96
C ALA A 420 -38.42 20.30 -40.12
N GLY A 421 -37.52 19.31 -40.11
CA GLY A 421 -37.85 17.88 -40.22
C GLY A 421 -37.82 17.28 -41.63
N GLU A 422 -37.40 18.01 -42.66
CA GLU A 422 -37.25 17.44 -44.01
C GLU A 422 -35.98 16.58 -44.16
N THR A 423 -36.10 15.44 -44.86
CA THR A 423 -34.97 14.54 -45.14
C THR A 423 -34.09 15.06 -46.28
N LEU A 424 -32.80 14.66 -46.30
CA LEU A 424 -31.86 14.98 -47.38
C LEU A 424 -32.40 14.67 -48.79
N ALA A 425 -33.15 13.58 -48.91
CA ALA A 425 -33.80 13.18 -50.16
C ALA A 425 -34.95 14.14 -50.57
N SER A 426 -35.68 14.72 -49.62
CA SER A 426 -36.71 15.73 -49.89
C SER A 426 -36.10 17.01 -50.48
N VAL A 427 -35.03 17.49 -49.84
CA VAL A 427 -34.33 18.72 -50.24
C VAL A 427 -33.68 18.56 -51.62
N LEU A 428 -33.01 17.42 -51.88
CA LEU A 428 -32.40 17.12 -53.18
C LEU A 428 -33.44 16.99 -54.30
N ASN A 429 -34.59 16.33 -54.03
CA ASN A 429 -35.69 16.25 -54.99
C ASN A 429 -36.30 17.63 -55.29
N ALA A 430 -36.43 18.49 -54.28
CA ALA A 430 -36.96 19.84 -54.45
C ALA A 430 -36.03 20.71 -55.31
N LEU A 431 -34.71 20.61 -55.10
CA LEU A 431 -33.70 21.28 -55.92
C LEU A 431 -33.68 20.73 -57.36
N GLN A 432 -33.77 19.40 -57.54
CA GLN A 432 -33.79 18.79 -58.86
C GLN A 432 -35.05 19.16 -59.67
N LYS A 433 -36.19 19.38 -59.01
CA LYS A 433 -37.41 19.90 -59.66
C LYS A 433 -37.27 21.34 -60.16
N GLN A 434 -36.48 22.17 -59.47
CA GLN A 434 -36.24 23.56 -59.89
C GLN A 434 -35.24 23.65 -61.05
N VAL A 435 -34.31 22.70 -61.17
CA VAL A 435 -33.32 22.65 -62.26
C VAL A 435 -33.28 21.26 -62.91
N PRO A 436 -34.29 20.88 -63.72
CA PRO A 436 -34.37 19.54 -64.31
C PRO A 436 -33.17 19.27 -65.22
N GLY A 437 -32.38 18.24 -64.89
CA GLY A 437 -31.29 17.76 -65.74
C GLY A 437 -29.95 18.47 -65.58
N ALA A 438 -29.74 19.29 -64.53
CA ALA A 438 -28.43 19.88 -64.19
C ALA A 438 -27.53 18.96 -63.33
N PHE A 439 -28.14 18.07 -62.55
CA PHE A 439 -27.45 17.03 -61.81
C PHE A 439 -28.37 15.81 -61.65
N THR A 440 -27.76 14.63 -61.47
CA THR A 440 -28.45 13.42 -61.01
C THR A 440 -27.82 12.98 -59.70
N TYR A 441 -28.60 12.36 -58.82
CA TYR A 441 -28.06 11.82 -57.58
C TYR A 441 -28.56 10.40 -57.36
N THR A 442 -27.75 9.57 -56.71
CA THR A 442 -28.13 8.22 -56.28
C THR A 442 -27.79 8.07 -54.80
N ILE A 443 -28.74 7.55 -54.02
CA ILE A 443 -28.56 7.23 -52.60
C ILE A 443 -28.53 5.70 -52.50
N SER A 444 -27.41 5.12 -52.08
CA SER A 444 -27.28 3.68 -51.86
C SER A 444 -26.71 3.43 -50.48
N GLY A 445 -27.55 2.93 -49.57
CA GLY A 445 -27.21 2.77 -48.16
C GLY A 445 -26.73 4.09 -47.54
N ASN A 446 -25.51 4.05 -47.03
CA ASN A 446 -24.82 5.18 -46.43
C ASN A 446 -24.01 6.01 -47.45
N GLN A 447 -24.33 5.99 -48.75
CA GLN A 447 -23.57 6.75 -49.74
C GLN A 447 -24.49 7.60 -50.61
N VAL A 448 -24.19 8.90 -50.75
CA VAL A 448 -24.81 9.79 -51.75
C VAL A 448 -23.77 10.05 -52.84
N THR A 449 -24.13 9.75 -54.08
CA THR A 449 -23.33 10.05 -55.27
C THR A 449 -24.05 11.12 -56.09
N ILE A 450 -23.38 12.24 -56.35
CA ILE A 450 -23.92 13.34 -57.19
C ILE A 450 -23.13 13.37 -58.50
N ASN A 451 -23.84 13.30 -59.63
CA ASN A 451 -23.28 13.38 -60.96
C ASN A 451 -23.76 14.66 -61.63
N ASN A 452 -22.82 15.54 -61.99
CA ASN A 452 -23.12 16.70 -62.82
C ASN A 452 -23.31 16.23 -64.28
N THR A 453 -24.47 16.49 -64.85
CA THR A 453 -24.83 16.08 -66.22
C THR A 453 -24.22 16.97 -67.32
N THR A 454 -23.55 18.07 -66.93
CA THR A 454 -22.83 18.96 -67.85
C THR A 454 -21.32 18.73 -67.88
N ASP A 455 -20.81 17.78 -67.08
CA ASP A 455 -19.40 17.38 -67.10
C ASP A 455 -19.11 16.59 -68.38
N THR A 456 -18.22 17.13 -69.22
CA THR A 456 -17.84 16.55 -70.53
C THR A 456 -16.61 15.65 -70.44
N THR A 457 -16.08 15.40 -69.24
CA THR A 457 -14.96 14.48 -69.04
C THR A 457 -15.38 13.02 -69.22
N THR A 458 -14.50 12.20 -69.79
CA THR A 458 -14.73 10.76 -70.01
C THR A 458 -13.70 9.93 -69.23
N PRO A 459 -14.13 9.10 -68.24
CA PRO A 459 -15.47 9.04 -67.67
C PRO A 459 -15.76 10.26 -66.77
N PRO A 460 -17.02 10.70 -66.61
CA PRO A 460 -17.38 11.74 -65.67
C PRO A 460 -17.00 11.26 -64.26
N SER A 461 -16.22 12.04 -63.51
CA SER A 461 -15.77 11.63 -62.17
C SER A 461 -16.94 11.76 -61.18
N PRO A 462 -17.55 10.65 -60.71
CA PRO A 462 -18.61 10.73 -59.72
C PRO A 462 -18.02 11.21 -58.41
N GLN A 463 -18.61 12.21 -57.77
CA GLN A 463 -18.29 12.49 -56.37
C GLN A 463 -19.13 11.57 -55.49
N SER A 464 -18.51 10.55 -54.91
CA SER A 464 -19.13 9.59 -54.00
C SER A 464 -18.74 9.90 -52.55
N ILE A 465 -19.74 10.11 -51.68
CA ILE A 465 -19.53 10.45 -50.26
C ILE A 465 -20.16 9.37 -49.39
N SER A 466 -19.36 8.74 -48.52
CA SER A 466 -19.80 7.72 -47.56
C SER A 466 -20.07 8.33 -46.19
N PHE A 467 -21.23 8.02 -45.62
CA PHE A 467 -21.71 8.39 -44.29
C PHE A 467 -21.40 7.26 -43.29
N GLY A 468 -21.11 7.61 -42.03
CA GLY A 468 -21.22 6.67 -40.91
C GLY A 468 -22.69 6.32 -40.63
N THR A 469 -22.98 5.16 -40.02
CA THR A 469 -24.35 4.80 -39.65
C THR A 469 -24.94 5.85 -38.72
N GLY A 470 -25.91 6.62 -39.22
CA GLY A 470 -26.55 7.73 -38.49
C GLY A 470 -26.06 9.14 -38.85
N ASP A 471 -25.14 9.29 -39.81
CA ASP A 471 -24.55 10.57 -40.20
C ASP A 471 -25.27 11.21 -41.42
N THR A 472 -25.69 12.48 -41.30
CA THR A 472 -26.24 13.29 -42.41
C THR A 472 -25.44 14.59 -42.66
N SER A 473 -24.21 14.70 -42.14
CA SER A 473 -23.61 15.99 -41.80
C SER A 473 -22.60 16.53 -42.81
N ASN A 474 -22.34 15.82 -43.92
CA ASN A 474 -21.27 16.20 -44.86
C ASN A 474 -21.72 16.89 -46.16
N LEU A 475 -22.82 17.66 -46.15
CA LEU A 475 -23.06 18.64 -47.22
C LEU A 475 -22.10 19.85 -47.15
N TRP A 476 -21.44 20.06 -46.00
CA TRP A 476 -20.71 21.28 -45.69
C TRP A 476 -19.23 21.27 -46.08
N GLN A 477 -18.62 20.09 -46.25
CA GLN A 477 -17.24 20.00 -46.78
C GLN A 477 -17.14 20.37 -48.27
N ILE A 478 -18.28 20.49 -48.97
CA ILE A 478 -18.33 20.85 -50.40
C ILE A 478 -18.23 22.38 -50.61
N ALA A 479 -18.27 23.20 -49.55
CA ALA A 479 -18.38 24.66 -49.65
C ALA A 479 -17.13 25.47 -49.27
N GLY A 480 -15.94 24.86 -49.17
CA GLY A 480 -14.66 25.61 -49.11
C GLY A 480 -14.57 26.70 -48.02
N LEU A 481 -15.09 26.45 -46.83
CA LEU A 481 -15.03 27.42 -45.72
C LEU A 481 -13.65 27.39 -45.05
N GLN A 482 -12.74 28.27 -45.51
CA GLN A 482 -11.59 28.66 -44.71
C GLN A 482 -12.06 29.55 -43.56
N THR A 483 -11.86 29.12 -42.31
CA THR A 483 -11.82 30.03 -41.18
C THR A 483 -10.57 30.90 -41.34
N VAL A 484 -10.73 32.19 -41.61
CA VAL A 484 -9.65 33.16 -41.93
C VAL A 484 -8.55 33.16 -40.85
N PRO A 485 -7.25 33.15 -41.21
CA PRO A 485 -6.38 34.32 -40.92
C PRO A 485 -5.34 34.62 -42.07
N PRO A 486 -4.49 35.67 -41.98
CA PRO A 486 -4.27 36.68 -43.02
C PRO A 486 -3.66 36.17 -44.35
N ALA A 487 -3.96 36.83 -45.48
CA ALA A 487 -3.53 36.49 -46.86
C ALA A 487 -2.03 36.74 -47.16
N PRO A 488 -1.51 36.41 -48.37
CA PRO A 488 -1.35 35.13 -49.13
C PRO A 488 0.19 34.81 -49.34
N PRO A 489 0.72 33.85 -50.15
CA PRO A 489 0.13 33.04 -51.24
C PRO A 489 0.37 31.51 -51.18
N ALA A 490 -0.57 30.74 -51.73
CA ALA A 490 -0.30 29.38 -52.21
C ALA A 490 -0.86 29.22 -53.63
N SER A 491 0.05 28.95 -54.53
CA SER A 491 -0.15 28.60 -55.93
C SER A 491 -0.77 27.20 -56.07
N SER A 492 -1.49 27.03 -57.19
CA SER A 492 -1.98 25.77 -57.79
C SER A 492 -3.36 25.23 -57.35
N VAL A 493 -4.41 26.04 -57.56
CA VAL A 493 -5.61 25.52 -58.21
C VAL A 493 -5.62 26.07 -59.64
N ALA A 494 -5.64 25.18 -60.64
CA ALA A 494 -5.66 25.58 -62.04
C ALA A 494 -6.91 26.43 -62.35
N PRO A 495 -6.79 27.50 -63.17
CA PRO A 495 -7.91 28.36 -63.50
C PRO A 495 -8.83 27.65 -64.51
N GLY A 496 -10.09 27.39 -64.12
CA GLY A 496 -11.08 26.79 -65.03
C GLY A 496 -12.40 26.33 -64.40
N HIS A 497 -12.51 26.22 -63.07
CA HIS A 497 -13.73 25.77 -62.41
C HIS A 497 -14.54 26.95 -61.89
N SER A 498 -15.48 27.46 -62.70
CA SER A 498 -16.47 28.45 -62.27
C SER A 498 -17.56 27.79 -61.40
N ALA A 499 -17.77 28.41 -60.24
CA ALA A 499 -18.93 28.32 -59.36
C ALA A 499 -19.16 26.99 -58.60
N ALA A 500 -18.38 26.78 -57.54
CA ALA A 500 -18.84 26.00 -56.39
C ALA A 500 -19.84 26.87 -55.60
N GLY A 501 -21.11 26.46 -55.58
CA GLY A 501 -22.15 27.12 -54.77
C GLY A 501 -21.86 26.93 -53.28
N THR A 502 -21.61 28.01 -52.57
CA THR A 502 -21.45 28.04 -51.11
C THR A 502 -22.80 28.01 -50.43
N ILE A 503 -23.07 26.97 -49.62
CA ILE A 503 -24.16 26.98 -48.64
C ILE A 503 -23.63 27.68 -47.39
N THR A 504 -24.21 28.82 -47.05
CA THR A 504 -23.89 29.57 -45.82
C THR A 504 -25.09 29.45 -44.88
N VAL A 505 -24.93 28.79 -43.72
CA VAL A 505 -25.91 28.88 -42.61
C VAL A 505 -25.30 29.77 -41.53
N ALA A 506 -26.11 30.66 -40.98
CA ALA A 506 -25.65 31.60 -39.97
C ALA A 506 -25.29 30.84 -38.68
N PRO A 507 -24.21 31.21 -37.97
CA PRO A 507 -23.87 30.62 -36.67
C PRO A 507 -24.98 30.71 -35.61
N SER A 508 -25.96 31.61 -35.80
CA SER A 508 -27.15 31.74 -34.97
C SER A 508 -28.10 30.55 -35.02
N ASP A 509 -27.99 29.68 -36.03
CA ASP A 509 -28.99 28.64 -36.33
C ASP A 509 -28.55 27.24 -35.86
N ILE A 510 -27.30 27.09 -35.40
CA ILE A 510 -26.78 25.88 -34.72
C ILE A 510 -26.94 26.06 -33.22
N GLN A 511 -28.18 26.22 -32.76
CA GLN A 511 -28.47 26.33 -31.34
C GLN A 511 -29.30 25.14 -30.87
N SER A 512 -28.59 24.17 -30.29
CA SER A 512 -29.09 23.25 -29.27
C SER A 512 -29.75 21.96 -29.75
N ASN A 513 -28.93 20.93 -29.96
CA ASN A 513 -29.37 19.53 -29.99
C ASN A 513 -28.99 18.75 -28.72
N GLY A 514 -28.26 19.37 -27.77
CA GLY A 514 -27.77 18.69 -26.56
C GLY A 514 -26.83 17.51 -26.82
N ALA A 515 -26.44 17.26 -28.08
CA ALA A 515 -25.75 16.05 -28.48
C ALA A 515 -24.36 15.94 -27.87
N ASN A 516 -23.64 17.07 -27.69
CA ASN A 516 -22.34 17.03 -27.02
C ASN A 516 -22.49 16.71 -25.52
N ALA A 517 -23.52 17.25 -24.86
CA ALA A 517 -23.81 16.90 -23.46
C ALA A 517 -24.22 15.43 -23.31
N GLN A 518 -24.93 14.86 -24.30
CA GLN A 518 -25.23 13.42 -24.33
C GLN A 518 -23.96 12.59 -24.52
N SER A 519 -23.07 12.97 -25.45
CA SER A 519 -21.77 12.32 -25.64
C SER A 519 -20.92 12.36 -24.38
N ILE A 520 -20.96 13.46 -23.62
CA ILE A 520 -20.29 13.56 -22.31
C ILE A 520 -20.96 12.63 -21.30
N ALA A 521 -22.29 12.57 -21.23
CA ALA A 521 -22.99 11.63 -20.34
C ALA A 521 -22.67 10.15 -20.68
N ASP A 522 -22.55 9.82 -21.97
CA ASP A 522 -22.26 8.47 -22.47
C ASP A 522 -20.81 8.01 -22.17
N LEU A 523 -19.92 8.93 -21.76
CA LEU A 523 -18.60 8.56 -21.22
C LEU A 523 -18.73 7.64 -20.01
N GLN A 524 -19.82 7.70 -19.25
CA GLN A 524 -20.07 6.79 -18.13
C GLN A 524 -19.95 5.32 -18.57
N ASN A 525 -20.39 4.98 -19.79
CA ASN A 525 -20.50 3.60 -20.28
C ASN A 525 -19.35 3.18 -21.21
N SER A 526 -18.56 4.15 -21.69
CA SER A 526 -17.52 3.94 -22.70
C SER A 526 -16.10 4.30 -22.22
N TRP A 527 -15.96 4.61 -20.92
CA TRP A 527 -14.70 5.06 -20.35
C TRP A 527 -13.59 4.00 -20.49
N SER A 528 -12.42 4.45 -20.93
CA SER A 528 -11.19 3.65 -20.97
C SER A 528 -10.06 4.51 -20.46
N PRO A 529 -9.58 4.32 -19.21
CA PRO A 529 -8.49 5.13 -18.64
C PRO A 529 -7.16 5.02 -19.42
N LEU A 530 -7.06 4.07 -20.36
CA LEU A 530 -5.81 3.64 -21.00
C LEU A 530 -5.70 3.91 -22.50
N GLN A 531 -6.70 4.52 -23.14
CA GLN A 531 -6.56 4.93 -24.54
C GLN A 531 -5.80 6.26 -24.70
N PHE A 532 -5.50 6.97 -23.61
CA PHE A 532 -4.96 8.34 -23.66
C PHE A 532 -3.57 8.52 -23.01
N ALA A 533 -2.99 7.47 -22.41
CA ALA A 533 -1.61 7.46 -21.94
C ALA A 533 -0.93 6.14 -22.34
N GLY A 534 0.18 6.21 -23.08
CA GLY A 534 0.86 5.08 -23.73
C GLY A 534 1.47 3.98 -22.84
N ASN A 535 1.00 3.77 -21.60
CA ASN A 535 1.43 2.68 -20.73
C ASN A 535 0.21 1.93 -20.16
N THR A 536 0.16 0.60 -20.32
CA THR A 536 -0.97 -0.28 -19.95
C THR A 536 -0.83 -0.90 -18.54
N PRO A 537 -1.68 -0.58 -17.55
CA PRO A 537 -1.88 -1.36 -16.34
C PRO A 537 -2.74 -2.60 -16.61
N VAL A 538 -2.35 -3.72 -15.99
CA VAL A 538 -3.09 -4.99 -15.99
C VAL A 538 -3.90 -5.08 -14.69
N LEU A 539 -5.19 -5.41 -14.77
CA LEU A 539 -6.02 -5.69 -13.60
C LEU A 539 -5.62 -7.04 -12.96
N PRO A 540 -5.64 -7.18 -11.62
CA PRO A 540 -5.45 -8.47 -10.98
C PRO A 540 -6.59 -9.43 -11.36
N GLY A 541 -6.25 -10.55 -12.02
CA GLY A 541 -7.20 -11.62 -12.36
C GLY A 541 -7.62 -11.72 -13.83
N GLY A 542 -7.16 -10.83 -14.72
CA GLY A 542 -7.38 -10.97 -16.16
C GLY A 542 -6.50 -12.06 -16.76
N ALA A 543 -7.09 -13.04 -17.43
CA ALA A 543 -6.36 -14.09 -18.14
C ALA A 543 -5.35 -13.48 -19.13
N ALA A 544 -4.12 -13.99 -19.11
CA ALA A 544 -3.08 -13.63 -20.06
C ALA A 544 -3.54 -13.92 -21.49
N ALA A 545 -3.87 -12.89 -22.26
CA ALA A 545 -4.11 -13.02 -23.68
C ALA A 545 -2.77 -12.91 -24.42
N ASN A 546 -2.34 -14.05 -24.96
CA ASN A 546 -1.27 -14.17 -25.94
C ASN A 546 -1.62 -13.30 -27.17
N SER A 547 -0.60 -12.70 -27.80
CA SER A 547 -0.66 -11.84 -29.01
C SER A 547 -1.35 -10.48 -28.89
N GLY A 548 -0.56 -9.46 -28.53
CA GLY A 548 -0.54 -8.16 -29.24
C GLY A 548 -1.86 -7.42 -29.43
N ASN A 549 -2.53 -7.08 -28.33
CA ASN A 549 -3.24 -5.83 -28.01
C ASN A 549 -4.43 -6.19 -27.10
N PRO A 550 -4.38 -5.95 -25.78
CA PRO A 550 -5.53 -6.21 -24.93
C PRO A 550 -6.66 -5.27 -25.35
N VAL A 551 -7.69 -5.81 -26.00
CA VAL A 551 -8.97 -5.14 -26.17
C VAL A 551 -9.58 -5.08 -24.77
N PHE A 552 -9.41 -3.94 -24.09
CA PHE A 552 -10.21 -3.63 -22.91
C PHE A 552 -11.66 -3.51 -23.39
N ALA A 553 -12.55 -4.37 -22.87
CA ALA A 553 -13.97 -4.05 -22.91
C ALA A 553 -14.15 -2.69 -22.23
N ALA A 554 -14.95 -1.79 -22.79
CA ALA A 554 -15.26 -0.53 -22.13
C ALA A 554 -15.78 -0.85 -20.72
N VAL A 555 -15.05 -0.42 -19.69
CA VAL A 555 -15.42 -0.61 -18.29
C VAL A 555 -15.95 0.74 -17.83
N SER A 556 -17.19 0.78 -17.32
CA SER A 556 -17.73 2.03 -16.82
C SER A 556 -16.84 2.59 -15.69
N VAL A 557 -16.83 3.91 -15.51
CA VAL A 557 -16.10 4.55 -14.39
C VAL A 557 -16.52 3.93 -13.04
N SER A 558 -17.81 3.62 -12.93
CA SER A 558 -18.41 2.97 -11.76
C SER A 558 -17.90 1.53 -11.56
N ASP A 559 -17.78 0.74 -12.62
CA ASP A 559 -17.25 -0.63 -12.55
C ASP A 559 -15.76 -0.65 -12.18
N TYR A 560 -14.97 0.30 -12.71
CA TYR A 560 -13.56 0.43 -12.35
C TYR A 560 -13.37 0.78 -10.88
N TYR A 561 -14.12 1.76 -10.39
CA TYR A 561 -14.09 2.15 -8.99
C TYR A 561 -14.64 1.04 -8.07
N GLY A 562 -15.73 0.38 -8.47
CA GLY A 562 -16.29 -0.77 -7.77
C GLY A 562 -15.32 -1.94 -7.66
N ALA A 563 -14.55 -2.22 -8.71
CA ALA A 563 -13.48 -3.23 -8.69
C ALA A 563 -12.34 -2.84 -7.73
N LEU A 564 -11.99 -1.55 -7.66
CA LEU A 564 -10.99 -1.05 -6.71
C LEU A 564 -11.44 -1.25 -5.25
N VAL A 565 -12.67 -0.83 -4.92
CA VAL A 565 -13.27 -1.02 -3.59
C VAL A 565 -13.38 -2.50 -3.24
N SER A 566 -13.87 -3.32 -4.18
CA SER A 566 -14.00 -4.76 -3.98
C SER A 566 -12.66 -5.43 -3.71
N GLY A 567 -11.60 -5.05 -4.45
CA GLY A 567 -10.25 -5.56 -4.22
C GLY A 567 -9.73 -5.26 -2.82
N ILE A 568 -9.92 -4.02 -2.34
CA ILE A 568 -9.52 -3.61 -0.98
C ILE A 568 -10.35 -4.33 0.09
N GLY A 569 -11.64 -4.59 -0.19
CA GLY A 569 -12.50 -5.39 0.67
C GLY A 569 -12.02 -6.84 0.80
N VAL A 570 -11.67 -7.48 -0.31
CA VAL A 570 -11.14 -8.86 -0.34
C VAL A 570 -9.78 -8.93 0.37
N ASP A 571 -8.86 -8.00 0.06
CA ASP A 571 -7.56 -7.91 0.72
C ASP A 571 -7.72 -7.69 2.23
N GLY A 572 -8.67 -6.84 2.64
CA GLY A 572 -8.98 -6.57 4.05
C GLY A 572 -9.54 -7.81 4.75
N GLN A 573 -10.44 -8.55 4.12
CA GLN A 573 -10.94 -9.80 4.69
C GLN A 573 -9.84 -10.85 4.81
N GLN A 574 -8.96 -10.93 3.80
CA GLN A 574 -7.82 -11.85 3.82
C GLN A 574 -6.84 -11.49 4.94
N ALA A 575 -6.49 -10.21 5.09
CA ALA A 575 -5.60 -9.74 6.14
C ALA A 575 -6.16 -10.05 7.54
N ASN A 576 -7.47 -9.86 7.75
CA ASN A 576 -8.14 -10.16 9.03
C ASN A 576 -8.08 -11.67 9.35
N ASN A 577 -8.39 -12.52 8.36
CA ASN A 577 -8.31 -13.96 8.52
C ASN A 577 -6.87 -14.39 8.87
N MET A 578 -5.87 -13.81 8.19
CA MET A 578 -4.46 -14.10 8.45
C MET A 578 -4.00 -13.61 9.83
N GLU A 579 -4.40 -12.41 10.24
CA GLU A 579 -4.12 -11.88 11.58
C GLU A 579 -4.70 -12.80 12.66
N THR A 580 -5.97 -13.17 12.54
CA THR A 580 -6.66 -14.06 13.49
C THR A 580 -5.98 -15.44 13.58
N ASN A 581 -5.59 -16.00 12.44
CA ASN A 581 -4.86 -17.26 12.39
C ASN A 581 -3.49 -17.15 13.10
N GLN A 582 -2.72 -16.08 12.82
CA GLN A 582 -1.42 -15.88 13.45
C GLN A 582 -1.53 -15.57 14.94
N GLN A 583 -2.55 -14.83 15.37
CA GLN A 583 -2.81 -14.58 16.78
C GLN A 583 -3.05 -15.90 17.53
N THR A 584 -3.79 -16.82 16.92
CA THR A 584 -4.05 -18.15 17.49
C THR A 584 -2.76 -18.94 17.67
N LEU A 585 -1.87 -18.92 16.66
CA LEU A 585 -0.58 -19.61 16.71
C LEU A 585 0.37 -19.00 17.74
N VAL A 586 0.46 -17.66 17.80
CA VAL A 586 1.25 -16.95 18.80
C VAL A 586 0.73 -17.25 20.21
N ASN A 587 -0.59 -17.27 20.43
CA ASN A 587 -1.18 -17.62 21.72
C ASN A 587 -0.87 -19.06 22.12
N SER A 588 -0.95 -20.00 21.18
CA SER A 588 -0.61 -21.41 21.43
C SER A 588 0.86 -21.57 21.82
N LEU A 589 1.78 -20.91 21.10
CA LEU A 589 3.21 -20.90 21.43
C LEU A 589 3.48 -20.19 22.76
N SER A 590 2.81 -19.08 23.05
CA SER A 590 2.91 -18.38 24.32
C SER A 590 2.49 -19.28 25.49
N ASN A 591 1.40 -20.04 25.35
CA ASN A 591 0.97 -21.00 26.37
C ASN A 591 1.98 -22.14 26.54
N GLN A 592 2.57 -22.64 25.45
CA GLN A 592 3.63 -23.64 25.51
C GLN A 592 4.88 -23.11 26.21
N ARG A 593 5.29 -21.87 25.93
CA ARG A 593 6.38 -21.17 26.65
C ARG A 593 6.04 -21.08 28.13
N GLN A 594 4.87 -20.55 28.48
CA GLN A 594 4.43 -20.38 29.88
C GLN A 594 4.39 -21.71 30.65
N SER A 595 4.06 -22.83 29.98
CA SER A 595 4.08 -24.16 30.61
C SER A 595 5.49 -24.62 31.02
N VAL A 596 6.54 -24.11 30.37
CA VAL A 596 7.94 -24.49 30.64
C VAL A 596 8.64 -23.44 31.50
N SER A 597 8.52 -22.17 31.13
CA SER A 597 9.22 -21.03 31.74
C SER A 597 8.40 -20.27 32.78
N GLY A 598 7.09 -20.46 32.83
CA GLY A 598 6.22 -19.76 33.76
C GLY A 598 6.43 -20.17 35.22
N VAL A 599 6.24 -19.22 36.11
CA VAL A 599 6.28 -19.44 37.56
C VAL A 599 4.88 -19.78 38.05
N SER A 600 4.73 -20.94 38.69
CA SER A 600 3.51 -21.33 39.39
C SER A 600 3.70 -21.11 40.88
N LEU A 601 2.94 -20.17 41.47
CA LEU A 601 3.03 -19.85 42.90
C LEU A 601 2.80 -21.08 43.79
N ASP A 602 1.90 -21.98 43.41
CA ASP A 602 1.62 -23.20 44.18
C ASP A 602 2.79 -24.20 44.12
N GLN A 603 3.41 -24.34 42.95
CA GLN A 603 4.59 -25.20 42.77
C GLN A 603 5.78 -24.61 43.55
N GLU A 604 6.05 -23.31 43.39
CA GLU A 604 7.13 -22.65 44.12
C GLU A 604 6.88 -22.68 45.64
N MET A 605 5.64 -22.53 46.11
CA MET A 605 5.33 -22.66 47.54
C MET A 605 5.54 -24.09 48.05
N THR A 606 5.18 -25.10 47.26
CA THR A 606 5.45 -26.51 47.59
C THR A 606 6.95 -26.80 47.65
N ASN A 607 7.71 -26.28 46.70
CA ASN A 607 9.18 -26.37 46.67
C ASN A 607 9.79 -25.62 47.86
N MET A 608 9.29 -24.42 48.19
CA MET A 608 9.74 -23.63 49.33
C MET A 608 9.58 -24.41 50.63
N ILE A 609 8.41 -25.01 50.87
CA ILE A 609 8.16 -25.83 52.05
C ILE A 609 9.12 -27.04 52.08
N THR A 610 9.38 -27.66 50.94
CA THR A 610 10.27 -28.81 50.83
C THR A 610 11.72 -28.44 51.15
N TYR A 611 12.22 -27.33 50.59
CA TYR A 611 13.56 -26.83 50.86
C TYR A 611 13.71 -26.33 52.30
N GLN A 612 12.72 -25.63 52.85
CA GLN A 612 12.71 -25.24 54.27
C GLN A 612 12.72 -26.44 55.22
N LYS A 613 11.91 -27.48 54.94
CA LYS A 613 11.93 -28.73 55.72
C LYS A 613 13.29 -29.44 55.63
N SER A 614 13.89 -29.47 54.45
CA SER A 614 15.22 -30.06 54.24
C SER A 614 16.31 -29.28 54.97
N TYR A 615 16.24 -27.95 54.93
CA TYR A 615 17.12 -27.04 55.68
C TYR A 615 17.01 -27.26 57.19
N THR A 616 15.79 -27.28 57.74
CA THR A 616 15.58 -27.52 59.18
C THR A 616 16.02 -28.92 59.62
N ALA A 617 15.86 -29.94 58.77
CA ALA A 617 16.37 -31.27 59.02
C ALA A 617 17.92 -31.28 59.08
N ALA A 618 18.59 -30.65 58.12
CA ALA A 618 20.05 -30.51 58.11
C ALA A 618 20.56 -29.73 59.34
N ALA A 619 19.89 -28.63 59.70
CA ALA A 619 20.23 -27.84 60.88
C ALA A 619 20.14 -28.66 62.18
N ARG A 620 19.12 -29.51 62.33
CA ARG A 620 19.01 -30.41 63.49
C ARG A 620 20.16 -31.41 63.57
N VAL A 621 20.66 -31.91 62.43
CA VAL A 621 21.84 -32.79 62.39
C VAL A 621 23.08 -32.04 62.88
N VAL A 622 23.26 -30.78 62.46
CA VAL A 622 24.35 -29.92 62.97
C VAL A 622 24.24 -29.73 64.48
N THR A 623 23.05 -29.41 65.01
CA THR A 623 22.83 -29.25 66.46
C THR A 623 23.11 -30.54 67.23
N MET A 624 22.64 -31.69 66.76
CA MET A 624 22.96 -32.97 67.43
C MET A 624 24.46 -33.27 67.40
N MET A 625 25.16 -32.94 66.32
CA MET A 625 26.61 -33.10 66.26
C MET A 625 27.33 -32.14 67.20
N ASP A 626 26.86 -30.90 67.34
CA ASP A 626 27.38 -29.93 68.32
C ASP A 626 27.18 -30.43 69.76
N ASP A 627 25.99 -30.97 70.09
CA ASP A 627 25.72 -31.57 71.39
C ASP A 627 26.61 -32.79 71.68
N MET A 628 26.86 -33.65 70.67
CA MET A 628 27.77 -34.78 70.79
C MET A 628 29.22 -34.33 70.98
N LEU A 629 29.67 -33.31 70.23
CA LEU A 629 31.01 -32.72 70.39
C LEU A 629 31.17 -32.10 71.78
N ASN A 630 30.18 -31.34 72.25
CA ASN A 630 30.18 -30.75 73.57
C ASN A 630 30.26 -31.83 74.66
N THR A 631 29.45 -32.90 74.55
CA THR A 631 29.49 -34.04 75.48
C THR A 631 30.85 -34.74 75.46
N LEU A 632 31.46 -34.93 74.30
CA LEU A 632 32.80 -35.52 74.19
C LEU A 632 33.89 -34.62 74.81
N VAL A 633 33.81 -33.32 74.59
CA VAL A 633 34.78 -32.34 75.10
C VAL A 633 34.66 -32.16 76.61
N THR A 634 33.45 -31.99 77.14
CA THR A 634 33.22 -31.85 78.59
C THR A 634 33.34 -33.19 79.33
N GLY A 635 33.01 -34.31 78.69
CA GLY A 635 33.13 -35.66 79.26
C GLY A 635 34.56 -36.20 79.29
N MET A 636 35.44 -35.82 78.35
CA MET A 636 36.86 -36.18 78.36
C MET A 636 37.77 -35.09 78.97
N GLY A 637 37.23 -33.89 79.23
CA GLY A 637 37.95 -32.74 79.79
C GLY A 637 38.18 -32.76 81.30
N ILE A 638 37.84 -33.85 82.01
CA ILE A 638 38.09 -33.98 83.44
C ILE A 638 38.92 -35.23 83.74
N THR A 639 40.25 -35.09 83.71
CA THR A 639 41.13 -35.66 84.74
C THR A 639 42.34 -34.76 84.94
N ARG A 640 42.36 -34.14 86.12
CA ARG A 640 43.49 -33.61 86.93
C ARG A 640 44.78 -33.14 86.25
#